data_AF-F9PGR6-F1
#
_entry.id   AF-F9PGR6-F1
#
_cell.length_a   1.000
_cell.length_b   1.000
_cell.length_c   1.000
_cell.angle_alpha   90.00
_cell.angle_beta   90.00
_cell.angle_gamma   90.00
#
_symmetry.space_group_name_H-M   'P 1'
#
loop_
_entity.id
_entity.type
_entity.pdbx_description
1 polymer ?
#
loop_
_entity_poly.entity_id
_entity_poly.type
_entity_poly.pdbx_seq_one_letter_code
_entity_poly.pdbx_strand_id
1 'polypeptide(L)'
;MAFFKIDPEKAKTQEGRLNEYGAFVSSQRSKIYKSSENNSHPVGTVEEAARAYGSAPSTPGGAGPSSPDGSSTQPDSLGGDGSSTTLAGCASAIIGLARELNARRTEVVNLNSNGVDNKNPDGTYTYYLPDPPEGTTDTAAYWASMDTASNVRTYNTQAAANAKKQAQELQTAVNSGDAAKAEKLRAEIEKHQDVPAYGASFVKSVGGARAYLTLVNNANQTFATDPNKIQLMTDTLGHLLAGASQPGVGGEGLGKDFGVAIYTSKSPDDAAAFNALVTTTGTKYGSGFILNAADVLEEIDPKTISSGTTYLTTEYSTDPLAGVMELMAKDKDLSLAYLSGKGSVDKDGNWNPDKDTQHRWEKLTSRDWDAIPAPKSSKRKAARPIENFSAALAQASSFRNPDADHPDAEGDARATYAAAKGMKYFASDKWPKEKFSEAMQKNMAVVVANSPEELAAASSGSSYSGSGDGPGLNKWGVDAKDISTLVYRFGNNSDAMATVSVAAGKYHGKRIEAAASAAKNGSGEEDFKNKYQQSAATTAYLEQLSNMRFDDDIKKNKDDAAKIEEQRNKTVGTSMAVANTAIGLMISAASAGTGAPAAYSIASNITQPMTTDFILKQLGSPEVDTTNSAENSYNRRKAQGYAIVLNHEMASGEGVKPSPEHNKTGWYREDANGRPSIDANSLSNEQVAEMLDWKNNGVAGDSNLRPLNKVESSVADGQVDAEHQVAGGKAAAAPRTN
;
A
#
# COMPACT_ATOMS: atom_id res chain seq x y z
N MET A 1 -6.40 -0.46 -14.91
CA MET A 1 -7.38 -0.86 -15.93
C MET A 1 -8.51 0.15 -15.92
N ALA A 2 -8.68 0.90 -17.01
CA ALA A 2 -9.77 1.86 -17.16
C ALA A 2 -11.06 1.18 -17.65
N PHE A 3 -12.13 1.36 -16.87
CA PHE A 3 -13.47 0.88 -17.20
C PHE A 3 -14.41 2.07 -17.32
N PHE A 4 -15.22 2.07 -18.38
CA PHE A 4 -16.16 3.12 -18.71
C PHE A 4 -17.58 2.58 -18.59
N LYS A 5 -18.50 3.40 -18.06
CA LYS A 5 -19.90 3.03 -17.87
C LYS A 5 -20.79 3.72 -18.91
N ILE A 6 -21.74 2.98 -19.46
CA ILE A 6 -22.80 3.50 -20.32
C ILE A 6 -24.15 2.98 -19.85
N ASP A 7 -25.14 3.86 -19.79
CA ASP A 7 -26.55 3.50 -19.58
C ASP A 7 -27.19 3.27 -20.96
N PRO A 8 -27.51 2.02 -21.36
CA PRO A 8 -27.97 1.75 -22.71
C PRO A 8 -29.30 2.43 -23.06
N GLU A 9 -30.19 2.62 -22.09
CA GLU A 9 -31.51 3.24 -22.33
C GLU A 9 -31.38 4.75 -22.49
N LYS A 10 -30.55 5.40 -21.67
CA LYS A 10 -30.23 6.83 -21.85
C LYS A 10 -29.45 7.05 -23.14
N ALA A 11 -28.50 6.17 -23.47
CA ALA A 11 -27.75 6.24 -24.71
C ALA A 11 -28.68 6.17 -25.94
N LYS A 12 -29.63 5.23 -25.95
CA LYS A 12 -30.65 5.11 -26.99
C LYS A 12 -31.53 6.36 -27.11
N THR A 13 -31.95 6.91 -25.98
CA THR A 13 -32.75 8.13 -25.95
C THR A 13 -31.98 9.32 -26.54
N GLN A 14 -30.72 9.47 -26.16
CA GLN A 14 -29.87 10.57 -26.62
C GLN A 14 -29.46 10.41 -28.09
N GLU A 15 -29.20 9.19 -28.54
CA GLU A 15 -29.01 8.84 -29.96
C GLU A 15 -30.19 9.35 -30.80
N GLY A 16 -31.43 9.04 -30.38
CA GLY A 16 -32.64 9.49 -31.07
C GLY A 16 -32.70 11.02 -31.20
N ARG A 17 -32.46 11.74 -30.09
CA ARG A 17 -32.43 13.21 -30.06
C ARG A 17 -31.36 13.80 -30.98
N LEU A 18 -30.16 13.22 -31.00
CA LEU A 18 -29.06 13.68 -31.86
C LEU A 18 -29.40 13.47 -33.33
N ASN A 19 -29.97 12.30 -33.68
CA ASN A 19 -30.42 12.03 -35.05
C ASN A 19 -31.51 13.02 -35.50
N GLU A 20 -32.51 13.29 -34.66
CA GLU A 20 -33.56 14.27 -34.94
C GLU A 20 -32.97 15.69 -35.13
N TYR A 21 -32.08 16.11 -34.23
CA TYR A 21 -31.48 17.44 -34.30
C TYR A 21 -30.55 17.60 -35.52
N GLY A 22 -29.72 16.61 -35.83
CA GLY A 22 -28.86 16.62 -37.02
C GLY A 22 -29.68 16.63 -38.32
N ALA A 23 -30.78 15.89 -38.37
CA ALA A 23 -31.72 15.92 -39.50
C ALA A 23 -32.42 17.28 -39.62
N PHE A 24 -32.82 17.88 -38.50
CA PHE A 24 -33.40 19.22 -38.47
C PHE A 24 -32.42 20.28 -39.00
N VAL A 25 -31.18 20.31 -38.52
CA VAL A 25 -30.14 21.25 -38.98
C VAL A 25 -29.91 21.07 -40.48
N SER A 26 -29.81 19.83 -40.96
CA SER A 26 -29.66 19.53 -42.39
C SER A 26 -30.84 20.06 -43.23
N SER A 27 -32.07 19.91 -42.73
CA SER A 27 -33.28 20.40 -43.39
C SER A 27 -33.31 21.93 -43.46
N GLN A 28 -33.03 22.61 -42.34
CA GLN A 28 -33.03 24.07 -42.28
C GLN A 28 -31.90 24.67 -43.13
N ARG A 29 -30.70 24.07 -43.09
CA ARG A 29 -29.60 24.42 -44.00
C ARG A 29 -30.07 24.39 -45.45
N SER A 30 -30.72 23.31 -45.88
CA SER A 30 -31.18 23.19 -47.27
C SER A 30 -32.19 24.28 -47.65
N LYS A 31 -33.07 24.69 -46.72
CA LYS A 31 -34.01 25.80 -46.95
C LYS A 31 -33.29 27.14 -47.09
N ILE A 32 -32.31 27.42 -46.22
CA ILE A 32 -31.49 28.64 -46.26
C ILE A 32 -30.71 28.72 -47.58
N TYR A 33 -30.03 27.63 -47.95
CA TYR A 33 -29.28 27.55 -49.20
C TYR A 33 -30.17 27.82 -50.41
N LYS A 34 -31.31 27.12 -50.53
CA LYS A 34 -32.28 27.34 -51.63
C LYS A 34 -32.88 28.75 -51.63
N SER A 35 -33.09 29.35 -50.46
CA SER A 35 -33.61 30.72 -50.37
C SER A 35 -32.58 31.76 -50.82
N SER A 36 -31.28 31.50 -50.60
CA SER A 36 -30.20 32.38 -51.07
C SER A 36 -29.97 32.21 -52.57
N GLU A 37 -29.87 30.96 -53.04
CA GLU A 37 -29.65 30.62 -54.45
C GLU A 37 -30.74 31.18 -55.38
N ASN A 38 -32.00 31.17 -54.94
CA ASN A 38 -33.14 31.68 -55.71
C ASN A 38 -33.36 33.20 -55.58
N ASN A 39 -32.47 33.92 -54.87
CA ASN A 39 -32.56 35.38 -54.73
C ASN A 39 -31.89 36.07 -55.94
N SER A 40 -32.43 37.20 -56.40
CA SER A 40 -31.82 38.00 -57.47
C SER A 40 -30.46 38.61 -57.10
N HIS A 41 -30.14 38.66 -55.80
CA HIS A 41 -28.83 39.07 -55.25
C HIS A 41 -28.38 38.12 -54.12
N PRO A 42 -27.79 36.95 -54.44
CA PRO A 42 -27.34 35.99 -53.43
C PRO A 42 -26.23 36.57 -52.54
N VAL A 43 -26.24 36.20 -51.25
CA VAL A 43 -25.21 36.62 -50.29
C VAL A 43 -24.18 35.51 -50.16
N GLY A 44 -23.01 35.70 -50.77
CA GLY A 44 -21.97 34.65 -50.87
C GLY A 44 -21.55 34.04 -49.52
N THR A 45 -21.55 34.82 -48.44
CA THR A 45 -21.24 34.30 -47.08
C THR A 45 -22.32 33.36 -46.53
N VAL A 46 -23.60 33.57 -46.90
CA VAL A 46 -24.72 32.70 -46.51
C VAL A 46 -24.71 31.41 -47.32
N GLU A 47 -24.41 31.50 -48.62
CA GLU A 47 -24.25 30.31 -49.47
C GLU A 47 -23.08 29.43 -49.00
N GLU A 48 -21.98 30.05 -48.62
CA GLU A 48 -20.80 29.37 -48.08
C GLU A 48 -21.11 28.67 -46.75
N ALA A 49 -21.78 29.35 -45.81
CA ALA A 49 -22.15 28.77 -44.52
C ALA A 49 -23.20 27.64 -44.64
N ALA A 50 -24.10 27.71 -45.63
CA ALA A 50 -25.17 26.73 -45.86
C ALA A 50 -24.84 25.66 -46.92
N ARG A 51 -23.61 25.68 -47.47
CA ARG A 51 -23.16 24.79 -48.55
C ARG A 51 -23.27 23.31 -48.14
N ALA A 52 -23.65 22.45 -49.09
CA ALA A 52 -23.69 21.01 -48.88
C ALA A 52 -22.30 20.38 -49.05
N TYR A 53 -22.10 19.23 -48.40
CA TYR A 53 -20.85 18.47 -48.46
C TYR A 53 -20.49 18.05 -49.90
N GLY A 54 -19.26 18.31 -50.35
CA GLY A 54 -18.77 17.94 -51.70
C GLY A 54 -19.19 18.88 -52.85
N SER A 55 -19.82 20.02 -52.55
CA SER A 55 -20.16 21.02 -53.56
C SER A 55 -18.92 21.88 -53.85
N ALA A 56 -18.30 21.74 -55.03
CA ALA A 56 -17.19 22.62 -55.43
C ALA A 56 -17.67 24.09 -55.50
N PRO A 57 -16.80 25.08 -55.21
CA PRO A 57 -17.09 26.46 -55.55
C PRO A 57 -17.39 26.53 -57.04
N SER A 58 -18.50 27.16 -57.42
CA SER A 58 -18.82 27.41 -58.81
C SER A 58 -17.85 28.44 -59.40
N THR A 59 -16.68 27.97 -59.84
CA THR A 59 -15.83 28.66 -60.82
C THR A 59 -16.02 27.97 -62.18
N PRO A 60 -16.17 28.71 -63.29
CA PRO A 60 -16.42 28.11 -64.59
C PRO A 60 -15.13 27.49 -65.16
N GLY A 61 -15.10 26.16 -65.31
CA GLY A 61 -14.15 25.43 -66.13
C GLY A 61 -13.19 24.53 -65.35
N GLY A 62 -13.41 23.21 -65.41
CA GLY A 62 -12.44 22.21 -64.96
C GLY A 62 -13.10 20.86 -64.63
N ALA A 63 -12.73 19.81 -65.36
CA ALA A 63 -13.35 18.50 -65.32
C ALA A 63 -13.09 17.71 -64.02
N GLY A 64 -14.09 16.92 -63.62
CA GLY A 64 -13.93 15.77 -62.73
C GLY A 64 -15.22 14.96 -62.66
N PRO A 65 -15.18 13.68 -63.04
CA PRO A 65 -15.45 12.71 -61.98
C PRO A 65 -14.48 11.53 -62.03
N SER A 66 -14.14 11.00 -60.86
CA SER A 66 -13.72 9.61 -60.70
C SER A 66 -14.11 9.16 -59.31
N SER A 67 -15.18 8.36 -59.25
CA SER A 67 -15.33 7.35 -58.20
C SER A 67 -14.75 6.06 -58.77
N PRO A 68 -13.91 5.34 -58.02
CA PRO A 68 -14.32 4.05 -57.46
C PRO A 68 -13.70 3.83 -56.07
N ASP A 69 -14.28 3.10 -55.12
CA ASP A 69 -14.61 1.69 -55.22
C ASP A 69 -15.56 1.23 -54.09
N GLY A 70 -16.29 0.16 -54.36
CA GLY A 70 -17.19 -0.48 -53.42
C GLY A 70 -16.43 -1.37 -52.44
N SER A 71 -16.46 -0.99 -51.17
CA SER A 71 -16.16 -1.86 -50.04
C SER A 71 -16.92 -1.31 -48.82
N SER A 72 -17.94 -2.06 -48.39
CA SER A 72 -18.73 -1.78 -47.18
C SER A 72 -17.85 -1.99 -45.94
N THR A 73 -17.14 -0.95 -45.52
CA THR A 73 -16.56 -0.82 -44.18
C THR A 73 -17.35 0.22 -43.39
N GLN A 74 -17.65 -0.10 -42.13
CA GLN A 74 -18.24 0.84 -41.17
C GLN A 74 -17.47 2.18 -41.19
N PRO A 75 -18.16 3.33 -41.15
CA PRO A 75 -17.51 4.63 -41.23
C PRO A 75 -16.90 4.97 -39.87
N ASP A 76 -15.62 4.62 -39.70
CA ASP A 76 -14.77 5.00 -38.55
C ASP A 76 -14.23 6.44 -38.67
N SER A 77 -14.69 7.22 -39.65
CA SER A 77 -14.52 8.68 -39.65
C SER A 77 -15.88 9.36 -39.57
N LEU A 78 -15.93 10.49 -38.86
CA LEU A 78 -16.96 11.50 -39.05
C LEU A 78 -17.23 11.61 -40.56
N GLY A 79 -18.44 11.23 -40.98
CA GLY A 79 -18.86 11.30 -42.37
C GLY A 79 -19.13 12.74 -42.73
N GLY A 80 -18.06 13.51 -42.93
CA GLY A 80 -18.04 14.96 -43.10
C GLY A 80 -16.66 15.49 -42.69
N ASP A 81 -16.27 16.67 -43.16
CA ASP A 81 -14.94 17.28 -42.99
C ASP A 81 -14.67 17.70 -41.54
N GLY A 82 -15.61 17.40 -40.63
CA GLY A 82 -15.61 17.81 -39.24
C GLY A 82 -15.65 19.34 -39.08
N SER A 83 -15.87 20.09 -40.15
CA SER A 83 -15.69 21.54 -40.12
C SER A 83 -16.84 22.19 -39.38
N SER A 84 -16.52 22.87 -38.27
CA SER A 84 -17.46 23.74 -37.55
C SER A 84 -17.82 25.02 -38.33
N THR A 85 -17.26 25.21 -39.53
CA THR A 85 -17.47 26.43 -40.33
C THR A 85 -18.67 26.36 -41.27
N THR A 86 -19.30 25.19 -41.45
CA THR A 86 -20.52 25.04 -42.26
C THR A 86 -21.62 24.31 -41.51
N LEU A 87 -22.88 24.66 -41.80
CA LEU A 87 -24.05 24.00 -41.23
C LEU A 87 -24.14 22.51 -41.63
N ALA A 88 -23.60 22.14 -42.80
CA ALA A 88 -23.50 20.74 -43.22
C ALA A 88 -22.48 19.96 -42.36
N GLY A 89 -21.30 20.52 -42.12
CA GLY A 89 -20.29 19.94 -41.24
C GLY A 89 -20.80 19.75 -39.82
N CYS A 90 -21.49 20.76 -39.26
CA CYS A 90 -22.12 20.67 -37.95
C CYS A 90 -23.20 19.55 -37.89
N ALA A 91 -24.07 19.45 -38.89
CA ALA A 91 -25.09 18.39 -38.93
C ALA A 91 -24.47 17.00 -39.05
N SER A 92 -23.45 16.83 -39.89
CA SER A 92 -22.68 15.59 -40.00
C SER A 92 -22.00 15.21 -38.69
N ALA A 93 -21.42 16.16 -37.97
CA ALA A 93 -20.81 15.91 -36.67
C ALA A 93 -21.84 15.40 -35.63
N ILE A 94 -23.02 16.03 -35.57
CA ILE A 94 -24.11 15.61 -34.68
C ILE A 94 -24.57 14.18 -35.00
N ILE A 95 -24.77 13.85 -36.28
CA ILE A 95 -25.16 12.50 -36.72
C ILE A 95 -24.03 11.49 -36.46
N GLY A 96 -22.77 11.91 -36.62
CA GLY A 96 -21.60 11.12 -36.25
C GLY A 96 -21.59 10.73 -34.77
N LEU A 97 -21.88 11.67 -33.88
CA LEU A 97 -22.03 11.40 -32.44
C LEU A 97 -23.17 10.42 -32.14
N ALA A 98 -24.30 10.53 -32.84
CA ALA A 98 -25.41 9.59 -32.68
C ALA A 98 -24.99 8.15 -33.07
N ARG A 99 -24.26 8.01 -34.19
CA ARG A 99 -23.75 6.72 -34.67
C ARG A 99 -22.75 6.11 -33.69
N GLU A 100 -21.82 6.91 -33.18
CA GLU A 100 -20.82 6.50 -32.20
C GLU A 100 -21.47 6.01 -30.91
N LEU A 101 -22.47 6.75 -30.42
CA LEU A 101 -23.22 6.38 -29.22
C LEU A 101 -24.01 5.07 -29.40
N ASN A 102 -24.65 4.89 -30.56
CA ASN A 102 -25.35 3.64 -30.87
C ASN A 102 -24.39 2.45 -31.00
N ALA A 103 -23.22 2.64 -31.61
CA ALA A 103 -22.21 1.61 -31.73
C ALA A 103 -21.77 1.14 -30.33
N ARG A 104 -21.38 2.06 -29.45
CA ARG A 104 -20.99 1.74 -28.06
C ARG A 104 -22.09 1.04 -27.28
N ARG A 105 -23.32 1.54 -27.39
CA ARG A 105 -24.51 0.90 -26.79
C ARG A 105 -24.68 -0.54 -27.27
N THR A 106 -24.54 -0.76 -28.57
CA THR A 106 -24.68 -2.09 -29.18
C THR A 106 -23.56 -3.01 -28.73
N GLU A 107 -22.32 -2.53 -28.68
CA GLU A 107 -21.17 -3.32 -28.22
C GLU A 107 -21.35 -3.80 -26.77
N VAL A 108 -21.75 -2.93 -25.84
CA VAL A 108 -21.90 -3.36 -24.43
C VAL A 108 -23.04 -4.35 -24.20
N VAL A 109 -24.15 -4.21 -24.94
CA VAL A 109 -25.29 -5.13 -24.87
C VAL A 109 -24.92 -6.47 -25.49
N ASN A 110 -24.19 -6.46 -26.61
CA ASN A 110 -23.70 -7.66 -27.26
C ASN A 110 -22.66 -8.37 -26.39
N LEU A 111 -21.77 -7.64 -25.73
CA LEU A 111 -20.78 -8.20 -24.81
C LEU A 111 -21.46 -9.02 -23.71
N ASN A 112 -22.49 -8.42 -23.08
CA ASN A 112 -23.30 -9.08 -22.05
C ASN A 112 -24.00 -10.33 -22.57
N SER A 113 -24.71 -10.19 -23.68
CA SER A 113 -25.49 -11.26 -24.31
C SER A 113 -24.60 -12.43 -24.77
N ASN A 114 -23.32 -12.16 -25.04
CA ASN A 114 -22.33 -13.16 -25.41
C ASN A 114 -21.59 -13.78 -24.22
N GLY A 115 -22.02 -13.47 -22.99
CA GLY A 115 -21.65 -14.20 -21.78
C GLY A 115 -20.52 -13.60 -20.94
N VAL A 116 -20.10 -12.36 -21.23
CA VAL A 116 -19.24 -11.56 -20.34
C VAL A 116 -20.13 -10.72 -19.44
N ASP A 117 -20.05 -10.88 -18.13
CA ASP A 117 -20.95 -10.17 -17.21
C ASP A 117 -20.47 -8.75 -16.92
N ASN A 118 -20.76 -7.84 -17.85
CA ASN A 118 -20.39 -6.43 -17.75
C ASN A 118 -21.54 -5.53 -17.26
N LYS A 119 -22.64 -6.09 -16.75
CA LYS A 119 -23.79 -5.31 -16.28
C LYS A 119 -23.63 -4.97 -14.80
N ASN A 120 -23.66 -3.69 -14.47
CA ASN A 120 -23.52 -3.22 -13.10
C ASN A 120 -24.87 -3.28 -12.35
N PRO A 121 -24.84 -3.35 -11.00
CA PRO A 121 -26.06 -3.32 -10.17
C PRO A 121 -26.94 -2.07 -10.38
N ASP A 122 -26.33 -0.94 -10.77
CA ASP A 122 -27.01 0.33 -11.06
C ASP A 122 -27.73 0.35 -12.43
N GLY A 123 -27.67 -0.76 -13.18
CA GLY A 123 -28.29 -0.91 -14.50
C GLY A 123 -27.43 -0.42 -15.67
N THR A 124 -26.29 0.21 -15.42
CA THR A 124 -25.30 0.57 -16.45
C THR A 124 -24.49 -0.64 -16.90
N TYR A 125 -23.82 -0.52 -18.03
CA TYR A 125 -22.91 -1.53 -18.57
C TYR A 125 -21.51 -0.97 -18.66
N THR A 126 -20.53 -1.84 -18.45
CA THR A 126 -19.12 -1.50 -18.46
C THR A 126 -18.46 -1.96 -19.77
N TYR A 127 -17.49 -1.19 -20.26
CA TYR A 127 -16.53 -1.62 -21.27
C TYR A 127 -15.12 -1.15 -20.92
N TYR A 128 -14.13 -1.83 -21.48
CA TYR A 128 -12.71 -1.56 -21.27
C TYR A 128 -12.09 -0.81 -22.45
N LEU A 129 -11.16 0.10 -22.15
CA LEU A 129 -10.15 0.59 -23.08
C LEU A 129 -8.78 0.54 -22.39
N PRO A 130 -7.68 0.29 -23.14
CA PRO A 130 -6.36 0.21 -22.54
C PRO A 130 -5.92 1.50 -21.84
N ASP A 131 -5.22 1.33 -20.72
CA ASP A 131 -4.57 2.44 -20.03
C ASP A 131 -3.39 2.97 -20.86
N PRO A 132 -3.04 4.28 -20.77
CA PRO A 132 -1.83 4.81 -21.36
C PRO A 132 -0.62 4.01 -20.88
N PRO A 133 0.25 3.54 -21.79
CA PRO A 133 1.49 2.88 -21.40
C PRO A 133 2.34 3.76 -20.48
N GLU A 134 3.12 3.13 -19.60
CA GLU A 134 4.08 3.85 -18.77
C GLU A 134 5.03 4.69 -19.64
N GLY A 135 5.28 5.94 -19.22
CA GLY A 135 6.07 6.89 -20.00
C GLY A 135 5.29 7.66 -21.08
N THR A 136 3.97 7.48 -21.20
CA THR A 136 3.13 8.32 -22.07
C THR A 136 3.20 9.79 -21.62
N THR A 137 3.73 10.66 -22.48
CA THR A 137 3.91 12.09 -22.18
C THR A 137 2.65 12.93 -22.46
N ASP A 138 1.85 12.55 -23.46
CA ASP A 138 0.57 13.20 -23.79
C ASP A 138 -0.59 12.21 -23.58
N THR A 139 -1.06 12.15 -22.34
CA THR A 139 -2.17 11.28 -21.94
C THR A 139 -3.50 11.70 -22.56
N ALA A 140 -3.69 12.99 -22.84
CA ALA A 140 -4.91 13.49 -23.46
C ALA A 140 -5.02 13.05 -24.92
N ALA A 141 -3.94 13.17 -25.69
CA ALA A 141 -3.89 12.67 -27.07
C ALA A 141 -4.06 11.15 -27.13
N TYR A 142 -3.45 10.41 -26.19
CA TYR A 142 -3.65 8.96 -26.08
C TYR A 142 -5.12 8.62 -25.89
N TRP A 143 -5.78 9.22 -24.90
CA TRP A 143 -7.20 8.95 -24.66
C TRP A 143 -8.08 9.34 -25.84
N ALA A 144 -7.80 10.47 -26.51
CA ALA A 144 -8.52 10.87 -27.71
C ALA A 144 -8.37 9.85 -28.86
N SER A 145 -7.21 9.20 -28.99
CA SER A 145 -6.99 8.13 -29.97
C SER A 145 -7.65 6.80 -29.57
N MET A 146 -7.76 6.53 -28.27
CA MET A 146 -8.38 5.30 -27.75
C MET A 146 -9.90 5.37 -27.74
N ASP A 147 -10.47 6.54 -27.53
CA ASP A 147 -11.91 6.76 -27.37
C ASP A 147 -12.69 6.71 -28.69
N THR A 148 -12.70 5.53 -29.33
CA THR A 148 -13.44 5.26 -30.58
C THR A 148 -14.28 4.00 -30.46
N ALA A 149 -15.42 3.91 -31.15
CA ALA A 149 -16.27 2.72 -31.15
C ALA A 149 -15.55 1.50 -31.72
N SER A 150 -14.63 1.71 -32.66
CA SER A 150 -13.76 0.68 -33.22
C SER A 150 -12.87 0.04 -32.15
N ASN A 151 -12.26 0.86 -31.28
CA ASN A 151 -11.48 0.38 -30.15
C ASN A 151 -12.37 -0.28 -29.08
N VAL A 152 -13.55 0.28 -28.81
CA VAL A 152 -14.53 -0.36 -27.91
C VAL A 152 -14.86 -1.77 -28.41
N ARG A 153 -15.13 -1.96 -29.70
CA ARG A 153 -15.35 -3.29 -30.28
C ARG A 153 -14.12 -4.19 -30.16
N THR A 154 -12.95 -3.67 -30.56
CA THR A 154 -11.67 -4.39 -30.61
C THR A 154 -11.32 -4.99 -29.25
N TYR A 155 -11.35 -4.18 -28.18
CA TYR A 155 -10.94 -4.59 -26.84
C TYR A 155 -12.06 -5.26 -26.02
N ASN A 156 -13.27 -5.38 -26.56
CA ASN A 156 -14.39 -5.99 -25.84
C ASN A 156 -14.98 -7.17 -26.60
N THR A 157 -15.97 -6.95 -27.48
CA THR A 157 -16.72 -8.05 -28.12
C THR A 157 -15.87 -8.87 -29.08
N GLN A 158 -14.97 -8.23 -29.84
CA GLN A 158 -14.07 -8.94 -30.75
C GLN A 158 -13.01 -9.74 -29.97
N ALA A 159 -12.42 -9.12 -28.95
CA ALA A 159 -11.49 -9.80 -28.05
C ALA A 159 -12.14 -11.02 -27.37
N ALA A 160 -13.38 -10.87 -26.88
CA ALA A 160 -14.16 -11.96 -26.29
C ALA A 160 -14.41 -13.12 -27.28
N ALA A 161 -14.71 -12.80 -28.55
CA ALA A 161 -14.90 -13.82 -29.59
C ALA A 161 -13.59 -14.57 -29.93
N ASN A 162 -12.47 -13.85 -30.03
CA ASN A 162 -11.15 -14.44 -30.28
C ASN A 162 -10.75 -15.38 -29.14
N ALA A 163 -10.96 -14.96 -27.89
CA ALA A 163 -10.68 -15.75 -26.70
C ALA A 163 -11.39 -17.09 -26.70
N LYS A 164 -12.67 -17.14 -27.10
CA LYS A 164 -13.46 -18.40 -27.16
C LYS A 164 -12.78 -19.45 -28.05
N LYS A 165 -12.34 -19.03 -29.23
CA LYS A 165 -11.66 -19.90 -30.20
C LYS A 165 -10.30 -20.35 -29.68
N GLN A 166 -9.47 -19.39 -29.25
CA GLN A 166 -8.10 -19.66 -28.82
C GLN A 166 -8.03 -20.49 -27.53
N ALA A 167 -8.99 -20.34 -26.62
CA ALA A 167 -9.10 -21.18 -25.42
C ALA A 167 -9.25 -22.66 -25.76
N GLN A 168 -10.15 -23.00 -26.69
CA GLN A 168 -10.40 -24.39 -27.11
C GLN A 168 -9.21 -24.97 -27.88
N GLU A 169 -8.60 -24.17 -28.75
CA GLU A 169 -7.41 -24.57 -29.50
C GLU A 169 -6.22 -24.84 -28.57
N LEU A 170 -6.00 -23.98 -27.57
CA LEU A 170 -4.91 -24.16 -26.61
C LEU A 170 -5.16 -25.38 -25.73
N GLN A 171 -6.37 -25.54 -25.19
CA GLN A 171 -6.73 -26.69 -24.37
C GLN A 171 -6.52 -28.01 -25.14
N THR A 172 -6.89 -28.04 -26.42
CA THR A 172 -6.65 -29.20 -27.29
C THR A 172 -5.15 -29.49 -27.46
N ALA A 173 -4.34 -28.47 -27.78
CA ALA A 173 -2.91 -28.64 -28.00
C ALA A 173 -2.16 -29.09 -26.73
N VAL A 174 -2.49 -28.50 -25.59
CA VAL A 174 -1.93 -28.88 -24.29
C VAL A 174 -2.32 -30.31 -23.92
N ASN A 175 -3.61 -30.66 -24.03
CA ASN A 175 -4.10 -32.00 -23.67
C ASN A 175 -3.55 -33.10 -24.59
N SER A 176 -3.21 -32.79 -25.84
CA SER A 176 -2.56 -33.74 -26.74
C SER A 176 -1.04 -33.83 -26.57
N GLY A 177 -0.44 -33.03 -25.69
CA GLY A 177 1.02 -32.95 -25.53
C GLY A 177 1.75 -32.27 -26.69
N ASP A 178 1.05 -31.52 -27.55
CA ASP A 178 1.66 -30.82 -28.69
C ASP A 178 2.29 -29.50 -28.23
N ALA A 179 3.48 -29.60 -27.64
CA ALA A 179 4.21 -28.46 -27.09
C ALA A 179 4.50 -27.35 -28.12
N ALA A 180 4.77 -27.70 -29.38
CA ALA A 180 5.08 -26.73 -30.42
C ALA A 180 3.84 -25.90 -30.79
N LYS A 181 2.69 -26.55 -30.96
CA LYS A 181 1.42 -25.87 -31.21
C LYS A 181 0.96 -25.06 -30.00
N ALA A 182 1.10 -25.61 -28.79
CA ALA A 182 0.75 -24.92 -27.56
C ALA A 182 1.57 -23.62 -27.38
N GLU A 183 2.87 -23.65 -27.67
CA GLU A 183 3.72 -22.45 -27.59
C GLU A 183 3.33 -21.40 -28.65
N LYS A 184 3.03 -21.84 -29.88
CA LYS A 184 2.56 -20.92 -30.92
C LYS A 184 1.24 -20.25 -30.52
N LEU A 185 0.30 -21.01 -29.94
CA LEU A 185 -0.97 -20.48 -29.47
C LEU A 185 -0.78 -19.53 -28.29
N ARG A 186 0.10 -19.86 -27.33
CA ARG A 186 0.47 -18.98 -26.22
C ARG A 186 0.92 -17.60 -26.72
N ALA A 187 1.84 -17.55 -27.69
CA ALA A 187 2.35 -16.28 -28.23
C ALA A 187 1.27 -15.44 -28.94
N GLU A 188 0.26 -16.06 -29.54
CA GLU A 188 -0.89 -15.34 -30.10
C GLU A 188 -1.86 -14.85 -29.03
N ILE A 189 -2.05 -15.63 -27.97
CA ILE A 189 -2.89 -15.29 -26.81
C ILE A 189 -2.26 -14.15 -26.00
N GLU A 190 -0.93 -14.15 -25.86
CA GLU A 190 -0.14 -13.14 -25.14
C GLU A 190 -0.42 -11.72 -25.65
N LYS A 191 -0.71 -11.54 -26.94
CA LYS A 191 -1.08 -10.24 -27.54
C LYS A 191 -2.35 -9.63 -26.97
N HIS A 192 -3.15 -10.40 -26.23
CA HIS A 192 -4.42 -10.00 -25.63
C HIS A 192 -4.44 -10.18 -24.10
N GLN A 193 -3.30 -10.50 -23.48
CA GLN A 193 -3.27 -11.01 -22.11
C GLN A 193 -3.83 -10.06 -21.04
N ASP A 194 -3.75 -8.75 -21.26
CA ASP A 194 -4.26 -7.71 -20.34
C ASP A 194 -5.64 -7.16 -20.75
N VAL A 195 -6.37 -7.85 -21.63
CA VAL A 195 -7.72 -7.44 -22.06
C VAL A 195 -8.79 -8.17 -21.22
N PRO A 196 -9.55 -7.49 -20.34
CA PRO A 196 -10.48 -8.14 -19.41
C PRO A 196 -11.54 -9.01 -20.08
N ALA A 197 -12.16 -8.51 -21.16
CA ALA A 197 -13.19 -9.26 -21.89
C ALA A 197 -12.63 -10.52 -22.56
N TYR A 198 -11.36 -10.48 -22.98
CA TYR A 198 -10.64 -11.63 -23.50
C TYR A 198 -10.44 -12.66 -22.38
N GLY A 199 -9.83 -12.25 -21.26
CA GLY A 199 -9.58 -13.11 -20.10
C GLY A 199 -10.85 -13.79 -19.58
N ALA A 200 -11.92 -13.01 -19.35
CA ALA A 200 -13.20 -13.53 -18.85
C ALA A 200 -13.80 -14.58 -19.82
N SER A 201 -13.79 -14.28 -21.12
CA SER A 201 -14.28 -15.22 -22.14
C SER A 201 -13.40 -16.46 -22.24
N PHE A 202 -12.08 -16.31 -22.09
CA PHE A 202 -11.13 -17.40 -22.11
C PHE A 202 -11.39 -18.38 -20.97
N VAL A 203 -11.43 -17.91 -19.72
CA VAL A 203 -11.70 -18.74 -18.53
C VAL A 203 -13.02 -19.49 -18.67
N LYS A 204 -14.07 -18.80 -19.11
CA LYS A 204 -15.38 -19.42 -19.35
C LYS A 204 -15.33 -20.50 -20.42
N SER A 205 -14.59 -20.27 -21.51
CA SER A 205 -14.51 -21.20 -22.65
C SER A 205 -13.67 -22.43 -22.37
N VAL A 206 -12.67 -22.31 -21.50
CA VAL A 206 -11.91 -23.45 -20.98
C VAL A 206 -12.78 -24.36 -20.11
N GLY A 207 -13.84 -23.81 -19.49
CA GLY A 207 -14.78 -24.54 -18.62
C GLY A 207 -14.79 -24.07 -17.17
N GLY A 208 -14.35 -22.84 -16.90
CA GLY A 208 -14.32 -22.26 -15.55
C GLY A 208 -13.09 -22.65 -14.73
N ALA A 209 -13.10 -22.31 -13.44
CA ALA A 209 -11.92 -22.39 -12.55
C ALA A 209 -11.26 -23.77 -12.51
N ARG A 210 -12.04 -24.85 -12.34
CA ARG A 210 -11.48 -26.22 -12.28
C ARG A 210 -10.77 -26.61 -13.57
N ALA A 211 -11.39 -26.36 -14.72
CA ALA A 211 -10.80 -26.68 -16.02
C ALA A 211 -9.60 -25.78 -16.33
N TYR A 212 -9.60 -24.54 -15.82
CA TYR A 212 -8.46 -23.63 -15.93
C TYR A 212 -7.23 -24.11 -15.16
N LEU A 213 -7.42 -24.58 -13.91
CA LEU A 213 -6.33 -25.22 -13.15
C LEU A 213 -5.83 -26.49 -13.85
N THR A 214 -6.73 -27.31 -14.39
CA THR A 214 -6.35 -28.48 -15.19
C THR A 214 -5.53 -28.08 -16.42
N LEU A 215 -5.88 -26.99 -17.11
CA LEU A 215 -5.12 -26.48 -18.26
C LEU A 215 -3.69 -26.10 -17.85
N VAL A 216 -3.52 -25.38 -16.73
CA VAL A 216 -2.19 -25.00 -16.21
C VAL A 216 -1.37 -26.24 -15.85
N ASN A 217 -1.97 -27.19 -15.14
CA ASN A 217 -1.30 -28.43 -14.74
C ASN A 217 -0.93 -29.31 -15.94
N ASN A 218 -1.79 -29.40 -16.94
CA ASN A 218 -1.46 -30.12 -18.17
C ASN A 218 -0.35 -29.41 -18.94
N ALA A 219 -0.36 -28.07 -19.00
CA ALA A 219 0.72 -27.32 -19.65
C ALA A 219 2.08 -27.52 -18.94
N ASN A 220 2.07 -27.52 -17.61
CA ASN A 220 3.23 -27.86 -16.77
C ASN A 220 3.80 -29.26 -17.14
N GLN A 221 2.95 -30.22 -17.49
CA GLN A 221 3.37 -31.54 -17.99
C GLN A 221 3.82 -31.50 -19.45
N THR A 222 3.09 -30.83 -20.35
CA THR A 222 3.41 -30.69 -21.77
C THR A 222 4.80 -30.09 -21.98
N PHE A 223 5.20 -29.15 -21.12
CA PHE A 223 6.48 -28.45 -21.17
C PHE A 223 7.47 -28.93 -20.09
N ALA A 224 7.29 -30.12 -19.51
CA ALA A 224 8.08 -30.58 -18.35
C ALA A 224 9.61 -30.54 -18.54
N THR A 225 10.11 -30.62 -19.78
CA THR A 225 11.54 -30.55 -20.11
C THR A 225 12.06 -29.12 -20.33
N ASP A 226 11.19 -28.11 -20.31
CA ASP A 226 11.51 -26.71 -20.59
C ASP A 226 10.85 -25.78 -19.55
N PRO A 227 11.49 -25.60 -18.38
CA PRO A 227 11.02 -24.71 -17.32
C PRO A 227 10.67 -23.29 -17.77
N ASN A 228 11.38 -22.75 -18.77
CA ASN A 228 11.13 -21.41 -19.28
C ASN A 228 9.78 -21.34 -19.99
N LYS A 229 9.42 -22.37 -20.76
CA LYS A 229 8.10 -22.44 -21.41
C LYS A 229 6.97 -22.65 -20.40
N ILE A 230 7.19 -23.41 -19.32
CA ILE A 230 6.21 -23.53 -18.23
C ILE A 230 5.95 -22.15 -17.61
N GLN A 231 7.01 -21.39 -17.33
CA GLN A 231 6.88 -20.05 -16.76
C GLN A 231 6.18 -19.09 -17.73
N LEU A 232 6.59 -19.03 -19.00
CA LEU A 232 5.93 -18.19 -20.01
C LEU A 232 4.44 -18.51 -20.16
N MET A 233 4.08 -19.80 -20.19
CA MET A 233 2.67 -20.21 -20.24
C MET A 233 1.91 -19.77 -19.00
N THR A 234 2.50 -19.99 -17.82
CA THR A 234 1.88 -19.62 -16.54
C THR A 234 1.71 -18.11 -16.42
N ASP A 235 2.68 -17.33 -16.89
CA ASP A 235 2.61 -15.87 -16.91
C ASP A 235 1.50 -15.39 -17.85
N THR A 236 1.45 -15.88 -19.09
CA THR A 236 0.36 -15.54 -20.03
C THR A 236 -1.01 -15.89 -19.43
N LEU A 237 -1.16 -17.06 -18.80
CA LEU A 237 -2.40 -17.45 -18.13
C LEU A 237 -2.70 -16.59 -16.89
N GLY A 238 -1.69 -16.22 -16.11
CA GLY A 238 -1.82 -15.31 -14.98
C GLY A 238 -2.35 -13.92 -15.39
N HIS A 239 -1.82 -13.35 -16.46
CA HIS A 239 -2.33 -12.09 -17.03
C HIS A 239 -3.81 -12.21 -17.45
N LEU A 240 -4.17 -13.30 -18.15
CA LEU A 240 -5.55 -13.55 -18.52
C LEU A 240 -6.48 -13.66 -17.31
N LEU A 241 -6.04 -14.35 -16.26
CA LEU A 241 -6.83 -14.48 -15.03
C LEU A 241 -6.95 -13.13 -14.31
N ALA A 242 -5.90 -12.32 -14.30
CA ALA A 242 -5.94 -10.97 -13.75
C ALA A 242 -6.96 -10.08 -14.49
N GLY A 243 -6.99 -10.15 -15.84
CA GLY A 243 -8.03 -9.50 -16.64
C GLY A 243 -9.44 -10.06 -16.37
N ALA A 244 -9.58 -11.38 -16.25
CA ALA A 244 -10.84 -12.05 -15.96
C ALA A 244 -11.37 -11.72 -14.54
N SER A 245 -10.48 -11.44 -13.60
CA SER A 245 -10.82 -11.16 -12.20
C SER A 245 -11.45 -9.79 -11.96
N GLN A 246 -11.46 -8.93 -12.98
CA GLN A 246 -11.93 -7.55 -12.84
C GLN A 246 -13.45 -7.48 -12.64
N PRO A 247 -13.94 -6.57 -11.78
CA PRO A 247 -15.39 -6.40 -11.55
C PRO A 247 -16.13 -5.95 -12.82
N GLY A 248 -15.48 -5.19 -13.72
CA GLY A 248 -16.06 -4.73 -14.98
C GLY A 248 -16.44 -5.83 -15.97
N VAL A 249 -16.03 -7.09 -15.72
CA VAL A 249 -16.40 -8.29 -16.49
C VAL A 249 -16.97 -9.40 -15.62
N GLY A 250 -17.41 -9.06 -14.39
CA GLY A 250 -18.05 -9.99 -13.46
C GLY A 250 -17.09 -10.93 -12.75
N GLY A 251 -15.80 -10.56 -12.67
CA GLY A 251 -14.73 -11.42 -12.17
C GLY A 251 -14.71 -11.68 -10.66
N GLU A 252 -15.51 -10.95 -9.87
CA GLU A 252 -15.46 -11.04 -8.40
C GLU A 252 -15.77 -12.46 -7.89
N GLY A 253 -16.77 -13.12 -8.46
CA GLY A 253 -17.18 -14.48 -8.07
C GLY A 253 -16.15 -15.56 -8.44
N LEU A 254 -15.29 -15.27 -9.41
CA LEU A 254 -14.33 -16.26 -9.92
C LEU A 254 -13.32 -16.69 -8.85
N GLY A 255 -12.97 -15.81 -7.91
CA GLY A 255 -12.07 -16.15 -6.81
C GLY A 255 -12.61 -17.27 -5.93
N LYS A 256 -13.91 -17.20 -5.60
CA LYS A 256 -14.61 -18.25 -4.87
C LYS A 256 -14.59 -19.58 -5.63
N ASP A 257 -14.80 -19.54 -6.95
CA ASP A 257 -14.80 -20.75 -7.78
C ASP A 257 -13.43 -21.46 -7.79
N PHE A 258 -12.33 -20.69 -7.88
CA PHE A 258 -10.97 -21.24 -7.73
C PHE A 258 -10.74 -21.80 -6.32
N GLY A 259 -11.16 -21.06 -5.29
CA GLY A 259 -11.10 -21.52 -3.90
C GLY A 259 -11.83 -22.85 -3.70
N VAL A 260 -13.05 -22.98 -4.23
CA VAL A 260 -13.86 -24.21 -4.16
C VAL A 260 -13.21 -25.35 -4.92
N ALA A 261 -12.63 -25.09 -6.09
CA ALA A 261 -11.93 -26.11 -6.87
C ALA A 261 -10.74 -26.70 -6.08
N ILE A 262 -9.95 -25.85 -5.43
CA ILE A 262 -8.79 -26.26 -4.61
C ILE A 262 -9.25 -26.93 -3.30
N TYR A 263 -10.27 -26.39 -2.64
CA TYR A 263 -10.86 -26.99 -1.44
C TYR A 263 -11.36 -28.42 -1.69
N THR A 264 -11.99 -28.62 -2.85
CA THR A 264 -12.54 -29.93 -3.25
C THR A 264 -11.44 -30.90 -3.67
N SER A 265 -10.45 -30.46 -4.44
CA SER A 265 -9.40 -31.35 -4.93
C SER A 265 -8.34 -31.68 -3.88
N LYS A 266 -8.05 -30.73 -2.99
CA LYS A 266 -6.92 -30.75 -2.04
C LYS A 266 -5.59 -31.11 -2.70
N SER A 267 -5.46 -30.79 -3.99
CA SER A 267 -4.29 -31.13 -4.79
C SER A 267 -3.18 -30.10 -4.59
N PRO A 268 -1.93 -30.53 -4.29
CA PRO A 268 -0.81 -29.60 -4.25
C PRO A 268 -0.51 -28.96 -5.60
N ASP A 269 -0.76 -29.66 -6.71
CA ASP A 269 -0.59 -29.11 -8.05
C ASP A 269 -1.60 -27.99 -8.31
N ASP A 270 -2.86 -28.15 -7.89
CA ASP A 270 -3.89 -27.11 -8.04
C ASP A 270 -3.56 -25.88 -7.17
N ALA A 271 -3.10 -26.08 -5.93
CA ALA A 271 -2.67 -24.98 -5.06
C ALA A 271 -1.44 -24.24 -5.62
N ALA A 272 -0.41 -24.97 -6.06
CA ALA A 272 0.78 -24.38 -6.67
C ALA A 272 0.46 -23.65 -7.98
N ALA A 273 -0.40 -24.24 -8.83
CA ALA A 273 -0.85 -23.60 -10.06
C ALA A 273 -1.59 -22.29 -9.78
N PHE A 274 -2.52 -22.28 -8.83
CA PHE A 274 -3.22 -21.06 -8.43
C PHE A 274 -2.26 -20.00 -7.87
N ASN A 275 -1.38 -20.41 -6.96
CA ASN A 275 -0.36 -19.52 -6.41
C ASN A 275 0.56 -18.95 -7.49
N ALA A 276 0.91 -19.73 -8.51
CA ALA A 276 1.70 -19.27 -9.63
C ALA A 276 0.96 -18.21 -10.48
N LEU A 277 -0.30 -18.47 -10.82
CA LEU A 277 -1.14 -17.53 -11.56
C LEU A 277 -1.27 -16.19 -10.82
N VAL A 278 -1.69 -16.21 -9.55
CA VAL A 278 -2.00 -14.98 -8.80
C VAL A 278 -0.76 -14.18 -8.39
N THR A 279 0.44 -14.74 -8.60
CA THR A 279 1.71 -14.06 -8.32
C THR A 279 2.50 -13.69 -9.57
N THR A 280 1.89 -13.80 -10.76
CA THR A 280 2.46 -13.32 -12.02
C THR A 280 2.80 -11.83 -11.93
N THR A 281 4.02 -11.48 -12.31
CA THR A 281 4.54 -10.11 -12.22
C THR A 281 3.85 -9.19 -13.22
N GLY A 282 3.64 -7.91 -12.87
CA GLY A 282 3.02 -6.93 -13.76
C GLY A 282 1.48 -7.03 -13.84
N THR A 283 0.86 -7.92 -13.05
CA THR A 283 -0.59 -8.07 -13.00
C THR A 283 -1.23 -7.28 -11.86
N LYS A 284 -2.51 -6.90 -12.05
CA LYS A 284 -3.35 -6.35 -10.99
C LYS A 284 -4.67 -7.12 -10.96
N TYR A 285 -4.87 -7.90 -9.92
CA TYR A 285 -6.09 -8.68 -9.72
C TYR A 285 -7.21 -7.83 -9.10
N GLY A 286 -8.46 -8.14 -9.44
CA GLY A 286 -9.62 -7.51 -8.83
C GLY A 286 -9.71 -7.85 -7.33
N SER A 287 -9.97 -6.85 -6.49
CA SER A 287 -9.98 -7.04 -5.04
C SER A 287 -11.02 -8.06 -4.57
N GLY A 288 -12.22 -8.04 -5.17
CA GLY A 288 -13.27 -9.02 -4.87
C GLY A 288 -12.85 -10.46 -5.18
N PHE A 289 -12.10 -10.69 -6.27
CA PHE A 289 -11.56 -12.01 -6.60
C PHE A 289 -10.60 -12.52 -5.51
N ILE A 290 -9.67 -11.67 -5.05
CA ILE A 290 -8.67 -12.06 -4.04
C ILE A 290 -9.36 -12.39 -2.71
N LEU A 291 -10.27 -11.52 -2.25
CA LEU A 291 -10.98 -11.69 -0.99
C LEU A 291 -11.87 -12.94 -1.02
N ASN A 292 -12.64 -13.13 -2.09
CA ASN A 292 -13.52 -14.30 -2.23
C ASN A 292 -12.75 -15.62 -2.36
N ALA A 293 -11.54 -15.59 -2.95
CA ALA A 293 -10.66 -16.76 -2.96
C ALA A 293 -10.16 -17.06 -1.54
N ALA A 294 -9.66 -16.04 -0.82
CA ALA A 294 -9.15 -16.20 0.53
C ALA A 294 -10.18 -16.77 1.51
N ASP A 295 -11.44 -16.33 1.42
CA ASP A 295 -12.58 -16.81 2.23
C ASP A 295 -12.79 -18.34 2.16
N VAL A 296 -12.46 -18.95 1.02
CA VAL A 296 -12.57 -20.41 0.85
C VAL A 296 -11.26 -21.10 1.19
N LEU A 297 -10.13 -20.50 0.81
CA LEU A 297 -8.80 -21.09 0.98
C LEU A 297 -8.38 -21.15 2.46
N GLU A 298 -8.87 -20.23 3.29
CA GLU A 298 -8.62 -20.23 4.74
C GLU A 298 -9.22 -21.43 5.47
N GLU A 299 -10.25 -22.07 4.90
CA GLU A 299 -10.86 -23.28 5.45
C GLU A 299 -9.99 -24.53 5.26
N ILE A 300 -9.00 -24.48 4.37
CA ILE A 300 -8.17 -25.64 4.05
C ILE A 300 -7.04 -25.77 5.07
N ASP A 301 -7.06 -26.86 5.84
CA ASP A 301 -5.95 -27.25 6.70
C ASP A 301 -4.74 -27.64 5.83
N PRO A 302 -3.59 -26.94 5.94
CA PRO A 302 -2.43 -27.21 5.11
C PRO A 302 -1.87 -28.61 5.31
N LYS A 303 -2.13 -29.27 6.45
CA LYS A 303 -1.73 -30.68 6.69
C LYS A 303 -2.41 -31.68 5.77
N THR A 304 -3.54 -31.28 5.17
CA THR A 304 -4.29 -32.14 4.25
C THR A 304 -3.72 -32.11 2.83
N ILE A 305 -2.73 -31.25 2.57
CA ILE A 305 -2.07 -31.11 1.27
C ILE A 305 -0.65 -31.68 1.38
N SER A 306 -0.34 -32.67 0.55
CA SER A 306 1.01 -33.24 0.46
C SER A 306 1.96 -32.35 -0.35
N SER A 307 3.26 -32.58 -0.30
CA SER A 307 4.19 -31.97 -1.25
C SER A 307 3.99 -32.54 -2.67
N GLY A 308 4.18 -31.72 -3.71
CA GLY A 308 4.18 -32.15 -5.10
C GLY A 308 5.59 -32.34 -5.67
N THR A 309 5.68 -32.89 -6.88
CA THR A 309 6.97 -33.14 -7.59
C THR A 309 7.06 -32.48 -8.96
N THR A 310 6.04 -31.74 -9.38
CA THR A 310 6.02 -31.03 -10.66
C THR A 310 6.79 -29.70 -10.55
N TYR A 311 7.21 -29.12 -11.68
CA TYR A 311 7.97 -27.86 -11.69
C TYR A 311 7.28 -26.77 -10.84
N LEU A 312 5.98 -26.54 -11.06
CA LEU A 312 5.22 -25.56 -10.29
C LEU A 312 5.24 -25.86 -8.78
N THR A 313 5.05 -27.11 -8.36
CA THR A 313 5.11 -27.47 -6.92
C THR A 313 6.51 -27.38 -6.30
N THR A 314 7.55 -27.32 -7.13
CA THR A 314 8.95 -27.11 -6.68
C THR A 314 9.38 -25.64 -6.71
N GLU A 315 8.58 -24.77 -7.33
CA GLU A 315 8.88 -23.33 -7.46
C GLU A 315 7.91 -22.44 -6.67
N TYR A 316 6.67 -22.89 -6.49
CA TYR A 316 5.61 -22.16 -5.81
C TYR A 316 5.17 -22.94 -4.57
N SER A 317 4.75 -22.21 -3.53
CA SER A 317 4.19 -22.83 -2.33
C SER A 317 2.94 -23.63 -2.70
N THR A 318 2.75 -24.79 -2.06
CA THR A 318 1.51 -25.57 -2.13
C THR A 318 0.54 -25.21 -1.02
N ASP A 319 0.86 -24.22 -0.17
CA ASP A 319 -0.09 -23.67 0.80
C ASP A 319 -1.19 -22.88 0.05
N PRO A 320 -2.48 -23.24 0.18
CA PRO A 320 -3.56 -22.61 -0.57
C PRO A 320 -3.69 -21.08 -0.35
N LEU A 321 -3.27 -20.56 0.79
CA LEU A 321 -3.33 -19.12 1.08
C LEU A 321 -2.11 -18.35 0.58
N ALA A 322 -1.03 -19.02 0.15
CA ALA A 322 0.25 -18.36 -0.10
C ALA A 322 0.17 -17.22 -1.12
N GLY A 323 -0.47 -17.46 -2.26
CA GLY A 323 -0.55 -16.50 -3.36
C GLY A 323 -1.45 -15.29 -3.03
N VAL A 324 -2.65 -15.54 -2.47
CA VAL A 324 -3.55 -14.45 -2.06
C VAL A 324 -2.97 -13.63 -0.91
N MET A 325 -2.26 -14.27 0.03
CA MET A 325 -1.58 -13.57 1.13
C MET A 325 -0.38 -12.75 0.61
N GLU A 326 0.33 -13.21 -0.43
CA GLU A 326 1.38 -12.42 -1.07
C GLU A 326 0.83 -11.15 -1.73
N LEU A 327 -0.34 -11.22 -2.36
CA LEU A 327 -1.02 -10.05 -2.91
C LEU A 327 -1.44 -9.07 -1.80
N MET A 328 -2.03 -9.57 -0.72
CA MET A 328 -2.40 -8.74 0.45
C MET A 328 -1.16 -8.07 1.07
N ALA A 329 -0.06 -8.80 1.24
CA ALA A 329 1.20 -8.27 1.77
C ALA A 329 1.76 -7.05 0.99
N LYS A 330 1.30 -6.82 -0.25
CA LYS A 330 1.72 -5.71 -1.11
C LYS A 330 0.65 -4.61 -1.25
N ASP A 331 -0.52 -4.79 -0.65
CA ASP A 331 -1.68 -3.91 -0.79
C ASP A 331 -2.38 -3.68 0.56
N LYS A 332 -2.30 -2.44 1.05
CA LYS A 332 -2.86 -2.04 2.34
C LYS A 332 -4.38 -2.12 2.42
N ASP A 333 -5.07 -1.84 1.31
CA ASP A 333 -6.52 -1.84 1.26
C ASP A 333 -7.04 -3.28 1.29
N LEU A 334 -6.41 -4.18 0.53
CA LEU A 334 -6.68 -5.62 0.58
C LEU A 334 -6.37 -6.21 1.95
N SER A 335 -5.23 -5.85 2.54
CA SER A 335 -4.84 -6.29 3.87
C SER A 335 -5.86 -5.89 4.93
N LEU A 336 -6.27 -4.62 4.94
CA LEU A 336 -7.28 -4.14 5.87
C LEU A 336 -8.62 -4.84 5.62
N ALA A 337 -9.06 -4.94 4.36
CA ALA A 337 -10.32 -5.59 3.98
C ALA A 337 -10.39 -7.05 4.45
N TYR A 338 -9.33 -7.83 4.25
CA TYR A 338 -9.28 -9.22 4.66
C TYR A 338 -9.14 -9.38 6.19
N LEU A 339 -8.22 -8.66 6.83
CA LEU A 339 -7.91 -8.90 8.24
C LEU A 339 -8.93 -8.29 9.21
N SER A 340 -9.60 -7.21 8.83
CA SER A 340 -10.69 -6.63 9.63
C SER A 340 -12.08 -7.11 9.22
N GLY A 341 -12.21 -7.67 8.02
CA GLY A 341 -13.46 -8.17 7.47
C GLY A 341 -14.59 -7.15 7.51
N LYS A 342 -15.81 -7.64 7.75
CA LYS A 342 -17.03 -6.82 7.86
C LYS A 342 -17.40 -6.64 9.34
N GLY A 343 -18.10 -5.57 9.64
CA GLY A 343 -18.42 -5.21 11.00
C GLY A 343 -19.05 -3.82 11.11
N SER A 344 -18.97 -3.25 12.30
CA SER A 344 -19.46 -1.90 12.60
C SER A 344 -18.59 -1.26 13.67
N VAL A 345 -18.49 0.06 13.68
CA VAL A 345 -17.81 0.78 14.78
C VAL A 345 -18.79 0.96 15.95
N ASP A 346 -18.38 0.60 17.15
CA ASP A 346 -19.18 0.77 18.37
C ASP A 346 -19.15 2.22 18.89
N LYS A 347 -19.95 2.51 19.92
CA LYS A 347 -20.05 3.86 20.52
C LYS A 347 -18.74 4.41 21.08
N ASP A 348 -17.78 3.53 21.37
CA ASP A 348 -16.48 3.86 21.95
C ASP A 348 -15.38 3.91 20.86
N GLY A 349 -15.77 3.86 19.58
CA GLY A 349 -14.86 3.91 18.43
C GLY A 349 -14.18 2.58 18.09
N ASN A 350 -14.59 1.47 18.70
CA ASN A 350 -13.94 0.16 18.47
C ASN A 350 -14.63 -0.63 17.37
N TRP A 351 -13.87 -1.40 16.61
CA TRP A 351 -14.41 -2.27 15.56
C TRP A 351 -15.12 -3.49 16.15
N ASN A 352 -16.40 -3.65 15.87
CA ASN A 352 -17.17 -4.85 16.22
C ASN A 352 -17.25 -5.77 14.99
N PRO A 353 -16.37 -6.79 14.88
CA PRO A 353 -16.31 -7.68 13.72
C PRO A 353 -17.50 -8.64 13.68
N ASP A 354 -17.95 -9.00 12.48
CA ASP A 354 -18.94 -10.04 12.29
C ASP A 354 -18.40 -11.47 12.59
N LYS A 355 -19.29 -12.46 12.53
CA LYS A 355 -18.93 -13.86 12.85
C LYS A 355 -17.94 -14.45 11.87
N ASP A 356 -18.05 -14.12 10.59
CA ASP A 356 -17.16 -14.63 9.54
C ASP A 356 -15.74 -14.10 9.77
N THR A 357 -15.61 -12.83 10.13
CA THR A 357 -14.33 -12.21 10.51
C THR A 357 -13.73 -12.87 11.76
N GLN A 358 -14.54 -13.15 12.78
CA GLN A 358 -14.07 -13.84 13.99
C GLN A 358 -13.57 -15.25 13.66
N HIS A 359 -14.33 -16.00 12.86
CA HIS A 359 -13.99 -17.34 12.40
C HIS A 359 -12.70 -17.35 11.55
N ARG A 360 -12.52 -16.38 10.65
CA ARG A 360 -11.27 -16.18 9.90
C ARG A 360 -10.07 -16.08 10.83
N TRP A 361 -10.15 -15.29 11.89
CA TRP A 361 -9.07 -15.18 12.86
C TRP A 361 -8.82 -16.48 13.62
N GLU A 362 -9.85 -17.27 13.91
CA GLU A 362 -9.67 -18.62 14.48
C GLU A 362 -8.90 -19.52 13.51
N LYS A 363 -9.21 -19.47 12.20
CA LYS A 363 -8.47 -20.21 11.16
C LYS A 363 -7.02 -19.76 11.03
N LEU A 364 -6.77 -18.46 10.86
CA LEU A 364 -5.41 -17.93 10.68
C LEU A 364 -4.50 -18.22 11.88
N THR A 365 -5.04 -18.18 13.11
CA THR A 365 -4.27 -18.39 14.35
C THR A 365 -4.17 -19.85 14.79
N SER A 366 -5.02 -20.74 14.26
CA SER A 366 -4.92 -22.20 14.45
C SER A 366 -4.13 -22.89 13.34
N ARG A 367 -3.96 -22.26 12.18
CA ARG A 367 -3.22 -22.77 11.03
C ARG A 367 -1.78 -23.15 11.40
N ASP A 368 -1.37 -24.34 10.95
CA ASP A 368 0.02 -24.76 11.02
C ASP A 368 0.79 -24.24 9.81
N TRP A 369 1.40 -23.06 9.99
CA TRP A 369 2.15 -22.37 8.94
C TRP A 369 3.48 -23.04 8.56
N ASP A 370 3.91 -24.06 9.31
CA ASP A 370 5.10 -24.86 9.02
C ASP A 370 4.76 -26.21 8.36
N ALA A 371 3.46 -26.55 8.20
CA ALA A 371 3.02 -27.84 7.67
C ALA A 371 3.53 -28.11 6.25
N ILE A 372 3.71 -27.06 5.45
CA ILE A 372 4.22 -27.13 4.09
C ILE A 372 5.57 -26.41 4.05
N PRO A 373 6.70 -27.13 3.87
CA PRO A 373 8.00 -26.50 3.81
C PRO A 373 8.15 -25.66 2.53
N ALA A 374 8.96 -24.60 2.60
CA ALA A 374 9.34 -23.86 1.42
C ALA A 374 10.04 -24.78 0.39
N PRO A 375 9.77 -24.64 -0.91
CA PRO A 375 10.39 -25.49 -1.92
C PRO A 375 11.92 -25.32 -1.93
N LYS A 376 12.67 -26.39 -1.69
CA LYS A 376 14.14 -26.36 -1.50
C LYS A 376 14.91 -25.97 -2.76
N SER A 377 14.37 -26.27 -3.93
CA SER A 377 15.01 -26.05 -5.22
C SER A 377 14.52 -24.78 -5.93
N SER A 378 13.61 -24.02 -5.32
CA SER A 378 13.03 -22.87 -6.00
C SER A 378 14.09 -21.81 -6.26
N LYS A 379 14.09 -21.30 -7.50
CA LYS A 379 14.86 -20.10 -7.86
C LYS A 379 14.15 -18.83 -7.39
N ARG A 380 12.86 -18.93 -7.07
CA ARG A 380 12.05 -17.84 -6.55
C ARG A 380 12.37 -17.65 -5.06
N LYS A 381 12.83 -16.46 -4.69
CA LYS A 381 12.93 -16.03 -3.28
C LYS A 381 11.55 -15.62 -2.75
N ALA A 382 10.55 -16.49 -2.89
CA ALA A 382 9.22 -16.22 -2.38
C ALA A 382 9.24 -16.24 -0.85
N ALA A 383 8.63 -15.23 -0.23
CA ALA A 383 8.44 -15.20 1.21
C ALA A 383 7.56 -16.38 1.64
N ARG A 384 7.82 -16.89 2.85
CA ARG A 384 6.97 -17.93 3.43
C ARG A 384 5.55 -17.40 3.63
N PRO A 385 4.51 -18.26 3.58
CA PRO A 385 3.12 -17.80 3.79
C PRO A 385 2.92 -17.02 5.11
N ILE A 386 3.59 -17.42 6.20
CA ILE A 386 3.56 -16.70 7.47
C ILE A 386 4.21 -15.30 7.38
N GLU A 387 5.27 -15.15 6.59
CA GLU A 387 5.94 -13.87 6.39
C GLU A 387 5.01 -12.91 5.64
N ASN A 388 4.32 -13.41 4.61
CA ASN A 388 3.27 -12.66 3.93
C ASN A 388 2.11 -12.29 4.88
N PHE A 389 1.71 -13.18 5.79
CA PHE A 389 0.67 -12.86 6.78
C PHE A 389 1.13 -11.73 7.74
N SER A 390 2.38 -11.79 8.22
CA SER A 390 2.94 -10.70 9.03
C SER A 390 3.07 -9.39 8.24
N ALA A 391 3.37 -9.46 6.95
CA ALA A 391 3.45 -8.29 6.07
C ALA A 391 2.05 -7.69 5.81
N ALA A 392 1.02 -8.52 5.60
CA ALA A 392 -0.36 -8.06 5.51
C ALA A 392 -0.81 -7.35 6.79
N LEU A 393 -0.36 -7.81 7.97
CA LEU A 393 -0.61 -7.10 9.23
C LEU A 393 0.11 -5.75 9.29
N ALA A 394 1.36 -5.67 8.83
CA ALA A 394 2.09 -4.41 8.73
C ALA A 394 1.34 -3.43 7.82
N GLN A 395 0.90 -3.88 6.65
CA GLN A 395 0.11 -3.10 5.70
C GLN A 395 -1.23 -2.64 6.28
N ALA A 396 -2.00 -3.52 6.92
CA ALA A 396 -3.26 -3.16 7.57
C ALA A 396 -3.06 -2.18 8.74
N SER A 397 -1.95 -2.31 9.48
CA SER A 397 -1.66 -1.42 10.63
C SER A 397 -1.38 0.03 10.22
N SER A 398 -1.12 0.31 8.94
CA SER A 398 -0.90 1.66 8.43
C SER A 398 -2.16 2.54 8.43
N PHE A 399 -3.32 2.04 8.81
CA PHE A 399 -4.53 2.86 8.99
C PHE A 399 -4.72 3.28 10.45
N ARG A 400 -3.87 2.79 11.37
CA ARG A 400 -3.90 3.23 12.76
C ARG A 400 -3.50 4.70 12.88
N ASN A 401 -4.09 5.38 13.86
CA ASN A 401 -3.75 6.77 14.22
C ASN A 401 -3.72 7.70 13.00
N PRO A 402 -4.84 7.81 12.26
CA PRO A 402 -4.91 8.61 11.04
C PRO A 402 -4.57 10.08 11.32
N ASP A 403 -4.12 10.77 10.28
CA ASP A 403 -3.81 12.20 10.38
C ASP A 403 -5.05 12.99 10.82
N ALA A 404 -4.88 13.97 11.70
CA ALA A 404 -5.96 14.85 12.14
C ALA A 404 -6.61 15.61 10.97
N ASP A 405 -5.82 15.92 9.93
CA ASP A 405 -6.31 16.58 8.71
C ASP A 405 -7.09 15.63 7.79
N HIS A 406 -6.89 14.31 7.94
CA HIS A 406 -7.50 13.28 7.11
C HIS A 406 -8.00 12.12 7.99
N PRO A 407 -9.02 12.37 8.85
CA PRO A 407 -9.49 11.37 9.79
C PRO A 407 -10.14 10.20 9.04
N ASP A 408 -9.82 8.98 9.46
CA ASP A 408 -10.45 7.75 9.00
C ASP A 408 -10.75 6.85 10.22
N ALA A 409 -11.78 7.22 10.98
CA ALA A 409 -12.12 6.55 12.23
C ALA A 409 -12.51 5.07 12.02
N GLU A 410 -13.14 4.74 10.89
CA GLU A 410 -13.47 3.36 10.57
C GLU A 410 -12.22 2.55 10.20
N GLY A 411 -11.35 3.10 9.34
CA GLY A 411 -10.07 2.48 9.01
C GLY A 411 -9.19 2.26 10.23
N ASP A 412 -9.13 3.24 11.13
CA ASP A 412 -8.39 3.16 12.40
C ASP A 412 -8.95 2.07 13.33
N ALA A 413 -10.27 2.00 13.50
CA ALA A 413 -10.92 0.95 14.28
C ALA A 413 -10.63 -0.46 13.71
N ARG A 414 -10.75 -0.61 12.39
CA ARG A 414 -10.48 -1.85 11.66
C ARG A 414 -9.02 -2.27 11.78
N ALA A 415 -8.10 -1.32 11.64
CA ALA A 415 -6.67 -1.56 11.75
C ALA A 415 -6.26 -1.88 13.18
N THR A 416 -6.84 -1.21 14.18
CA THR A 416 -6.61 -1.49 15.60
C THR A 416 -7.05 -2.92 15.95
N TYR A 417 -8.19 -3.38 15.43
CA TYR A 417 -8.61 -4.78 15.59
C TYR A 417 -7.61 -5.75 14.96
N ALA A 418 -7.24 -5.53 13.69
CA ALA A 418 -6.31 -6.41 12.98
C ALA A 418 -4.92 -6.44 13.63
N ALA A 419 -4.39 -5.28 13.99
CA ALA A 419 -3.11 -5.13 14.70
C ALA A 419 -3.15 -5.85 16.06
N ALA A 420 -4.22 -5.69 16.84
CA ALA A 420 -4.32 -6.32 18.15
C ALA A 420 -4.36 -7.85 18.06
N LYS A 421 -5.16 -8.38 17.14
CA LYS A 421 -5.23 -9.82 16.88
C LYS A 421 -3.88 -10.38 16.41
N GLY A 422 -3.19 -9.66 15.52
CA GLY A 422 -1.84 -10.00 15.05
C GLY A 422 -0.81 -9.97 16.17
N MET A 423 -0.75 -8.89 16.94
CA MET A 423 0.17 -8.75 18.07
C MET A 423 -0.04 -9.86 19.10
N LYS A 424 -1.28 -10.16 19.48
CA LYS A 424 -1.57 -11.23 20.44
C LYS A 424 -1.13 -12.59 19.92
N TYR A 425 -1.35 -12.86 18.64
CA TYR A 425 -0.92 -14.11 18.01
C TYR A 425 0.62 -14.22 17.99
N PHE A 426 1.31 -13.20 17.47
CA PHE A 426 2.77 -13.19 17.31
C PHE A 426 3.53 -12.92 18.61
N ALA A 427 2.86 -12.57 19.71
CA ALA A 427 3.42 -12.53 21.07
C ALA A 427 3.23 -13.86 21.83
N SER A 428 2.34 -14.74 21.38
CA SER A 428 2.07 -16.02 22.05
C SER A 428 3.26 -17.00 22.00
N ASP A 429 3.21 -18.05 22.81
CA ASP A 429 4.23 -19.11 22.89
C ASP A 429 4.32 -19.95 21.59
N LYS A 430 3.37 -19.82 20.66
CA LYS A 430 3.44 -20.46 19.34
C LYS A 430 4.61 -19.93 18.49
N TRP A 431 5.07 -18.72 18.77
CA TRP A 431 6.10 -18.01 18.00
C TRP A 431 7.32 -17.68 18.83
N PRO A 432 8.06 -18.68 19.35
CA PRO A 432 9.29 -18.43 20.09
C PRO A 432 10.30 -17.71 19.19
N LYS A 433 11.33 -17.12 19.80
CA LYS A 433 12.30 -16.26 19.09
C LYS A 433 13.00 -16.95 17.92
N GLU A 434 13.17 -18.27 17.98
CA GLU A 434 13.75 -19.10 16.92
C GLU A 434 12.89 -19.22 15.68
N LYS A 435 11.56 -19.08 15.83
CA LYS A 435 10.61 -19.15 14.72
C LYS A 435 10.34 -17.79 14.08
N PHE A 436 10.87 -16.72 14.65
CA PHE A 436 10.72 -15.36 14.11
C PHE A 436 11.78 -15.14 13.02
N SER A 437 11.37 -15.21 11.76
CA SER A 437 12.27 -14.89 10.65
C SER A 437 12.58 -13.39 10.59
N GLU A 438 13.63 -13.00 9.88
CA GLU A 438 14.00 -11.60 9.69
C GLU A 438 12.84 -10.76 9.11
N ALA A 439 12.10 -11.31 8.15
CA ALA A 439 10.92 -10.65 7.57
C ALA A 439 9.83 -10.44 8.62
N MET A 440 9.54 -11.45 9.46
CA MET A 440 8.56 -11.31 10.56
C MET A 440 9.00 -10.27 11.59
N GLN A 441 10.30 -10.22 11.93
CA GLN A 441 10.86 -9.22 12.85
C GLN A 441 10.57 -7.80 12.34
N LYS A 442 10.89 -7.55 11.07
CA LYS A 442 10.67 -6.28 10.41
C LYS A 442 9.19 -5.92 10.29
N ASN A 443 8.35 -6.86 9.89
CA ASN A 443 6.91 -6.63 9.73
C ASN A 443 6.21 -6.36 11.06
N MET A 444 6.51 -7.12 12.11
CA MET A 444 5.88 -6.89 13.42
C MET A 444 6.41 -5.63 14.11
N ALA A 445 7.64 -5.20 13.80
CA ALA A 445 8.12 -3.88 14.17
C ALA A 445 7.31 -2.76 13.52
N VAL A 446 6.86 -2.90 12.26
CA VAL A 446 5.92 -1.92 11.65
C VAL A 446 4.59 -1.87 12.41
N VAL A 447 4.03 -3.03 12.78
CA VAL A 447 2.78 -3.08 13.55
C VAL A 447 2.94 -2.36 14.91
N VAL A 448 4.06 -2.57 15.60
CA VAL A 448 4.39 -1.85 16.86
C VAL A 448 4.67 -0.36 16.62
N ALA A 449 5.34 0.00 15.51
CA ALA A 449 5.64 1.38 15.16
C ALA A 449 4.37 2.20 14.87
N ASN A 450 3.35 1.58 14.26
CA ASN A 450 2.01 2.17 14.08
C ASN A 450 1.16 2.10 15.36
N SER A 451 1.75 1.74 16.51
CA SER A 451 1.11 1.63 17.83
C SER A 451 1.88 2.39 18.94
N PRO A 452 2.31 3.65 18.70
CA PRO A 452 3.24 4.34 19.60
C PRO A 452 2.63 4.69 20.97
N GLU A 453 1.32 4.91 21.06
CA GLU A 453 0.59 5.16 22.31
C GLU A 453 0.66 3.95 23.24
N GLU A 454 0.40 2.75 22.71
CA GLU A 454 0.48 1.53 23.50
C GLU A 454 1.92 1.16 23.84
N LEU A 455 2.88 1.43 22.95
CA LEU A 455 4.29 1.28 23.24
C LEU A 455 4.73 2.20 24.40
N ALA A 456 4.31 3.46 24.39
CA ALA A 456 4.61 4.42 25.45
C ALA A 456 3.92 4.06 26.78
N ALA A 457 2.70 3.51 26.72
CA ALA A 457 1.99 3.01 27.89
C ALA A 457 2.72 1.79 28.50
N ALA A 458 3.13 0.84 27.64
CA ALA A 458 3.86 -0.35 28.05
C ALA A 458 5.23 -0.03 28.66
N SER A 459 5.93 1.01 28.19
CA SER A 459 7.25 1.40 28.69
C SER A 459 7.22 2.14 30.03
N SER A 460 6.18 2.93 30.28
CA SER A 460 6.03 3.74 31.49
C SER A 460 5.16 3.09 32.58
N GLY A 461 4.50 1.97 32.26
CA GLY A 461 3.51 1.36 33.15
C GLY A 461 2.23 2.18 33.33
N SER A 462 2.04 3.21 32.51
CA SER A 462 0.83 4.02 32.50
C SER A 462 -0.33 3.27 31.86
N SER A 463 -1.56 3.60 32.26
CA SER A 463 -2.76 3.05 31.62
C SER A 463 -3.09 3.83 30.36
N TYR A 464 -3.21 3.14 29.22
CA TYR A 464 -3.85 3.67 28.01
C TYR A 464 -5.18 2.94 27.78
N SER A 465 -6.28 3.68 27.74
CA SER A 465 -7.64 3.14 27.57
C SER A 465 -8.29 3.49 26.22
N GLY A 466 -7.59 4.21 25.33
CA GLY A 466 -8.15 4.70 24.05
C GLY A 466 -9.28 5.74 24.17
N SER A 467 -9.67 6.11 25.39
CA SER A 467 -10.75 7.08 25.60
C SER A 467 -10.25 8.51 25.31
N GLY A 468 -10.53 9.01 24.10
CA GLY A 468 -10.27 10.38 23.68
C GLY A 468 -9.33 10.55 22.49
N ASP A 469 -8.46 9.56 22.22
CA ASP A 469 -7.40 9.62 21.20
C ASP A 469 -7.55 8.53 20.10
N GLY A 470 -8.59 7.68 20.16
CA GLY A 470 -8.85 6.60 19.21
C GLY A 470 -8.93 5.21 19.87
N PRO A 471 -9.36 4.16 19.14
CA PRO A 471 -9.50 2.82 19.69
C PRO A 471 -8.17 2.26 20.19
N GLY A 472 -8.17 1.67 21.38
CA GLY A 472 -6.98 1.07 22.00
C GLY A 472 -6.87 -0.44 21.77
N LEU A 473 -5.65 -0.95 21.65
CA LEU A 473 -5.40 -2.39 21.47
C LEU A 473 -5.87 -3.25 22.68
N ASN A 474 -5.94 -2.64 23.87
CA ASN A 474 -6.35 -3.30 25.11
C ASN A 474 -7.77 -3.89 25.06
N LYS A 475 -8.67 -3.30 24.26
CA LYS A 475 -10.02 -3.81 24.00
C LYS A 475 -10.00 -5.26 23.49
N TRP A 476 -8.97 -5.63 22.74
CA TRP A 476 -8.78 -6.96 22.15
C TRP A 476 -7.76 -7.81 22.92
N GLY A 477 -7.45 -7.42 24.15
CA GLY A 477 -6.63 -8.19 25.08
C GLY A 477 -5.13 -8.06 24.88
N VAL A 478 -4.65 -7.10 24.08
CA VAL A 478 -3.21 -6.77 24.03
C VAL A 478 -2.83 -6.02 25.30
N ASP A 479 -1.79 -6.49 25.97
CA ASP A 479 -1.23 -5.86 27.16
C ASP A 479 0.26 -5.55 26.98
N ALA A 480 0.86 -4.95 28.02
CA ALA A 480 2.28 -4.58 28.00
C ALA A 480 3.19 -5.80 27.77
N LYS A 481 2.82 -7.00 28.26
CA LYS A 481 3.62 -8.23 28.09
C LYS A 481 3.70 -8.62 26.62
N ASP A 482 2.60 -8.49 25.88
CA ASP A 482 2.57 -8.80 24.45
C ASP A 482 3.53 -7.87 23.68
N ILE A 483 3.48 -6.56 23.99
CA ILE A 483 4.35 -5.55 23.38
C ILE A 483 5.82 -5.83 23.74
N SER A 484 6.13 -6.11 25.02
CA SER A 484 7.48 -6.48 25.45
C SER A 484 8.01 -7.69 24.69
N THR A 485 7.15 -8.69 24.52
CA THR A 485 7.50 -9.95 23.87
C THR A 485 7.81 -9.75 22.39
N LEU A 486 7.03 -8.91 21.69
CA LEU A 486 7.30 -8.56 20.30
C LEU A 486 8.61 -7.78 20.16
N VAL A 487 8.81 -6.73 20.97
CA VAL A 487 10.06 -5.94 20.96
C VAL A 487 11.27 -6.82 21.23
N TYR A 488 11.20 -7.72 22.21
CA TYR A 488 12.25 -8.72 22.45
C TYR A 488 12.48 -9.65 21.23
N ARG A 489 11.40 -10.07 20.54
CA ARG A 489 11.49 -10.99 19.39
C ARG A 489 12.15 -10.35 18.17
N PHE A 490 11.98 -9.06 17.94
CA PHE A 490 12.67 -8.32 16.87
C PHE A 490 13.87 -7.50 17.34
N GLY A 491 14.19 -7.52 18.63
CA GLY A 491 15.16 -6.62 19.26
C GLY A 491 16.60 -6.76 18.77
N ASN A 492 16.94 -7.85 18.09
CA ASN A 492 18.26 -8.06 17.47
C ASN A 492 18.32 -7.59 16.00
N ASN A 493 17.26 -7.00 15.48
CA ASN A 493 17.19 -6.55 14.09
C ASN A 493 17.27 -5.03 14.01
N SER A 494 18.33 -4.51 13.37
CA SER A 494 18.58 -3.07 13.27
C SER A 494 17.48 -2.32 12.51
N ASP A 495 16.98 -2.85 11.38
CA ASP A 495 15.91 -2.21 10.61
C ASP A 495 14.61 -2.15 11.42
N ALA A 496 14.28 -3.23 12.12
CA ALA A 496 13.10 -3.32 12.98
C ALA A 496 13.18 -2.32 14.14
N MET A 497 14.32 -2.27 14.84
CA MET A 497 14.54 -1.35 15.94
C MET A 497 14.56 0.11 15.48
N ALA A 498 15.19 0.43 14.35
CA ALA A 498 15.18 1.77 13.78
C ALA A 498 13.76 2.21 13.39
N THR A 499 12.97 1.33 12.78
CA THR A 499 11.56 1.58 12.40
C THR A 499 10.70 1.93 13.62
N VAL A 500 10.80 1.17 14.72
CA VAL A 500 10.04 1.47 15.94
C VAL A 500 10.57 2.73 16.64
N SER A 501 11.89 2.94 16.63
CA SER A 501 12.53 4.09 17.28
C SER A 501 12.14 5.41 16.62
N VAL A 502 12.05 5.46 15.29
CA VAL A 502 11.65 6.68 14.59
C VAL A 502 10.18 7.02 14.84
N ALA A 503 9.30 6.01 14.88
CA ALA A 503 7.89 6.21 15.20
C ALA A 503 7.69 6.69 16.65
N ALA A 504 8.38 6.05 17.61
CA ALA A 504 8.38 6.47 19.02
C ALA A 504 8.93 7.90 19.18
N GLY A 505 10.04 8.22 18.50
CA GLY A 505 10.63 9.55 18.55
C GLY A 505 9.71 10.64 17.98
N LYS A 506 9.02 10.36 16.87
CA LYS A 506 8.01 11.24 16.29
C LYS A 506 6.83 11.47 17.24
N TYR A 507 6.28 10.39 17.81
CA TYR A 507 5.17 10.44 18.76
C TYR A 507 5.51 11.29 19.98
N HIS A 508 6.66 11.01 20.62
CA HIS A 508 7.09 11.74 21.80
C HIS A 508 7.52 13.16 21.48
N GLY A 509 8.19 13.39 20.35
CA GLY A 509 8.62 14.73 19.91
C GLY A 509 7.45 15.70 19.79
N LYS A 510 6.33 15.30 19.17
CA LYS A 510 5.11 16.12 19.10
C LYS A 510 4.57 16.47 20.49
N ARG A 511 4.53 15.51 21.40
CA ARG A 511 3.99 15.69 22.76
C ARG A 511 4.89 16.56 23.63
N ILE A 512 6.21 16.37 23.53
CA ILE A 512 7.21 17.18 24.22
C ILE A 512 7.13 18.63 23.72
N GLU A 513 7.06 18.84 22.41
CA GLU A 513 6.98 20.19 21.84
C GLU A 513 5.71 20.93 22.27
N ALA A 514 4.57 20.25 22.25
CA ALA A 514 3.31 20.81 22.73
C ALA A 514 3.38 21.19 24.22
N ALA A 515 3.96 20.32 25.06
CA ALA A 515 4.10 20.57 26.50
C ALA A 515 5.11 21.70 26.80
N ALA A 516 6.23 21.74 26.08
CA ALA A 516 7.25 22.79 26.21
C ALA A 516 6.71 24.16 25.79
N SER A 517 6.02 24.22 24.65
CA SER A 517 5.37 25.45 24.15
C SER A 517 4.31 26.01 25.11
N ALA A 518 3.64 25.12 25.86
CA ALA A 518 2.65 25.49 26.87
C ALA A 518 3.27 25.90 28.21
N ALA A 519 4.54 25.57 28.46
CA ALA A 519 5.21 25.87 29.71
C ALA A 519 5.65 27.33 29.76
N LYS A 520 5.17 28.09 30.76
CA LYS A 520 5.50 29.51 30.95
C LYS A 520 5.60 29.87 32.42
N ASN A 521 6.67 30.59 32.80
CA ASN A 521 6.87 31.11 34.16
C ASN A 521 6.65 30.06 35.28
N GLY A 522 7.03 28.81 35.05
CA GLY A 522 6.84 27.71 35.99
C GLY A 522 5.52 26.95 35.95
N SER A 523 4.51 27.47 35.23
CA SER A 523 3.30 26.73 34.90
C SER A 523 3.58 25.78 33.73
N GLY A 524 2.97 24.59 33.72
CA GLY A 524 3.12 23.61 32.63
C GLY A 524 4.43 22.78 32.65
N GLU A 525 5.42 23.15 33.46
CA GLU A 525 6.69 22.41 33.55
C GLU A 525 6.52 20.95 34.02
N GLU A 526 5.48 20.64 34.81
CA GLU A 526 5.22 19.26 35.24
C GLU A 526 4.68 18.39 34.10
N ASP A 527 3.87 18.96 33.20
CA ASP A 527 3.43 18.22 32.01
C ASP A 527 4.63 17.97 31.07
N PHE A 528 5.48 18.98 30.86
CA PHE A 528 6.74 18.80 30.13
C PHE A 528 7.60 17.69 30.74
N LYS A 529 7.83 17.73 32.06
CA LYS A 529 8.56 16.69 32.80
C LYS A 529 7.96 15.31 32.53
N ASN A 530 6.64 15.15 32.66
CA ASN A 530 5.96 13.88 32.46
C ASN A 530 6.07 13.37 31.01
N LYS A 531 5.90 14.24 29.99
CA LYS A 531 6.07 13.83 28.58
C LYS A 531 7.51 13.45 28.28
N TYR A 532 8.47 14.20 28.82
CA TYR A 532 9.89 13.92 28.64
C TYR A 532 10.30 12.61 29.33
N GLN A 533 9.78 12.33 30.53
CA GLN A 533 9.97 11.07 31.26
C GLN A 533 9.38 9.88 30.50
N GLN A 534 8.16 9.97 29.96
CA GLN A 534 7.56 8.90 29.13
C GLN A 534 8.39 8.59 27.89
N SER A 535 8.95 9.65 27.27
CA SER A 535 9.87 9.52 26.16
C SER A 535 11.15 8.79 26.60
N ALA A 536 11.72 9.17 27.75
CA ALA A 536 12.87 8.51 28.37
C ALA A 536 12.65 7.02 28.63
N ALA A 537 11.51 6.69 29.24
CA ALA A 537 11.09 5.33 29.49
C ALA A 537 10.97 4.51 28.21
N THR A 538 10.41 5.08 27.13
CA THR A 538 10.25 4.34 25.86
C THR A 538 11.59 3.97 25.23
N THR A 539 12.56 4.89 25.19
CA THR A 539 13.89 4.56 24.65
C THR A 539 14.64 3.56 25.51
N ALA A 540 14.61 3.72 26.84
CA ALA A 540 15.24 2.78 27.78
C ALA A 540 14.61 1.39 27.70
N TYR A 541 13.29 1.32 27.52
CA TYR A 541 12.55 0.08 27.34
C TYR A 541 12.95 -0.67 26.06
N LEU A 542 13.07 0.04 24.93
CA LEU A 542 13.56 -0.52 23.66
C LEU A 542 15.00 -1.04 23.80
N GLU A 543 15.88 -0.25 24.42
CA GLU A 543 17.26 -0.64 24.72
C GLU A 543 17.32 -1.92 25.55
N GLN A 544 16.63 -1.97 26.68
CA GLN A 544 16.69 -3.09 27.62
C GLN A 544 16.16 -4.39 27.01
N LEU A 545 15.08 -4.33 26.24
CA LEU A 545 14.54 -5.51 25.56
C LEU A 545 15.44 -5.99 24.41
N SER A 546 16.07 -5.07 23.68
CA SER A 546 17.09 -5.40 22.67
C SER A 546 18.31 -6.05 23.33
N ASN A 547 18.84 -5.46 24.41
CA ASN A 547 19.93 -6.03 25.19
C ASN A 547 19.61 -7.42 25.71
N MET A 548 18.42 -7.62 26.27
CA MET A 548 17.97 -8.93 26.74
C MET A 548 17.93 -9.97 25.61
N ARG A 549 17.52 -9.56 24.40
CA ARG A 549 17.54 -10.44 23.23
C ARG A 549 18.96 -10.83 22.84
N PHE A 550 19.87 -9.86 22.76
CA PHE A 550 21.28 -10.13 22.45
C PHE A 550 21.96 -10.98 23.52
N ASP A 551 21.68 -10.76 24.81
CA ASP A 551 22.19 -11.60 25.91
C ASP A 551 21.82 -13.08 25.71
N ASP A 552 20.58 -13.35 25.31
CA ASP A 552 20.13 -14.71 25.08
C ASP A 552 20.70 -15.31 23.78
N ASP A 553 21.00 -14.49 22.77
CA ASP A 553 21.67 -14.93 21.55
C ASP A 553 23.16 -15.23 21.80
N ILE A 554 23.84 -14.46 22.66
CA ILE A 554 25.22 -14.73 23.14
C ILE A 554 25.27 -16.01 23.97
N LYS A 555 24.35 -16.20 24.91
CA LYS A 555 24.29 -17.42 25.74
C LYS A 555 24.15 -18.67 24.87
N LYS A 556 23.40 -18.57 23.77
CA LYS A 556 23.17 -19.66 22.82
C LYS A 556 24.35 -19.90 21.88
N ASN A 557 25.01 -18.84 21.42
CA ASN A 557 26.08 -18.89 20.42
C ASN A 557 27.40 -18.32 20.99
N LYS A 558 27.93 -18.97 22.04
CA LYS A 558 29.10 -18.49 22.78
C LYS A 558 30.33 -18.25 21.90
N ASP A 559 30.50 -19.06 20.86
CA ASP A 559 31.65 -18.96 19.95
C ASP A 559 31.60 -17.69 19.08
N ASP A 560 30.41 -17.12 18.86
CA ASP A 560 30.19 -15.88 18.10
C ASP A 560 29.91 -14.67 19.02
N ALA A 561 30.10 -14.81 20.34
CA ALA A 561 29.74 -13.79 21.33
C ALA A 561 30.27 -12.39 21.00
N ALA A 562 31.54 -12.26 20.58
CA ALA A 562 32.13 -10.98 20.23
C ALA A 562 31.46 -10.31 19.02
N LYS A 563 31.06 -11.09 18.00
CA LYS A 563 30.34 -10.56 16.83
C LYS A 563 28.91 -10.14 17.19
N ILE A 564 28.26 -10.92 18.05
CA ILE A 564 26.91 -10.61 18.54
C ILE A 564 26.94 -9.34 19.40
N GLU A 565 28.00 -9.14 20.19
CA GLU A 565 28.19 -7.90 20.98
C GLU A 565 28.43 -6.67 20.09
N GLU A 566 29.20 -6.81 19.01
CA GLU A 566 29.34 -5.75 18.00
C GLU A 566 28.00 -5.40 17.35
N GLN A 567 27.20 -6.42 16.99
CA GLN A 567 25.86 -6.25 16.44
C GLN A 567 24.89 -5.61 17.44
N ARG A 568 24.99 -5.97 18.73
CA ARG A 568 24.25 -5.33 19.83
C ARG A 568 24.55 -3.84 19.87
N ASN A 569 25.82 -3.48 19.99
CA ASN A 569 26.22 -2.09 20.13
C ASN A 569 25.79 -1.25 18.93
N LYS A 570 25.92 -1.80 17.71
CA LYS A 570 25.41 -1.16 16.50
C LYS A 570 23.90 -0.99 16.52
N THR A 571 23.15 -2.04 16.84
CA THR A 571 21.67 -2.04 16.81
C THR A 571 21.09 -1.11 17.86
N VAL A 572 21.54 -1.24 19.11
CA VAL A 572 21.10 -0.40 20.24
C VAL A 572 21.52 1.04 20.03
N GLY A 573 22.79 1.30 19.68
CA GLY A 573 23.27 2.65 19.43
C GLY A 573 22.53 3.35 18.29
N THR A 574 22.24 2.62 17.20
CA THR A 574 21.46 3.17 16.09
C THR A 574 20.02 3.47 16.50
N SER A 575 19.37 2.55 17.24
CA SER A 575 18.00 2.74 17.75
C SER A 575 17.89 4.00 18.62
N MET A 576 18.83 4.19 19.55
CA MET A 576 18.86 5.37 20.42
C MET A 576 19.14 6.66 19.65
N ALA A 577 20.10 6.65 18.72
CA ALA A 577 20.40 7.81 17.87
C ALA A 577 19.18 8.21 17.02
N VAL A 578 18.53 7.24 16.38
CA VAL A 578 17.29 7.45 15.59
C VAL A 578 16.18 8.07 16.45
N ALA A 579 15.92 7.52 17.64
CA ALA A 579 14.88 8.06 18.53
C ALA A 579 15.18 9.51 18.96
N ASN A 580 16.41 9.78 19.42
CA ASN A 580 16.83 11.09 19.88
C ASN A 580 16.78 12.14 18.76
N THR A 581 17.26 11.82 17.56
CA THR A 581 17.22 12.75 16.42
C THR A 581 15.79 13.00 15.94
N ALA A 582 14.94 11.98 15.89
CA ALA A 582 13.53 12.14 15.53
C ALA A 582 12.78 13.09 16.49
N ILE A 583 13.04 13.00 17.80
CA ILE A 583 12.50 13.94 18.80
C ILE A 583 12.95 15.37 18.49
N GLY A 584 14.26 15.57 18.31
CA GLY A 584 14.83 16.90 18.05
C GLY A 584 14.30 17.56 16.77
N LEU A 585 14.11 16.77 15.71
CA LEU A 585 13.54 17.26 14.45
C LEU A 585 12.06 17.67 14.55
N MET A 586 11.26 16.96 15.34
CA MET A 586 9.85 17.34 15.54
C MET A 586 9.71 18.66 16.31
N ILE A 587 10.64 18.92 17.22
CA ILE A 587 10.72 20.16 18.01
C ILE A 587 11.16 21.33 17.12
N SER A 588 12.22 21.17 16.33
CA SER A 588 12.69 22.23 15.44
C SER A 588 11.67 22.58 14.34
N ALA A 589 10.90 21.59 13.86
CA ALA A 589 9.83 21.78 12.87
C ALA A 589 8.79 22.82 13.28
N ALA A 590 8.34 22.76 14.54
CA ALA A 590 7.31 23.66 15.06
C ALA A 590 7.77 25.12 15.10
N SER A 591 9.08 25.34 15.23
CA SER A 591 9.69 26.68 15.30
C SER A 591 10.04 27.31 13.94
N ALA A 592 10.20 26.51 12.87
CA ALA A 592 10.85 26.94 11.62
C ALA A 592 9.94 27.49 10.51
N GLY A 593 8.61 27.49 10.66
CA GLY A 593 7.70 27.83 9.57
C GLY A 593 7.76 26.83 8.39
N THR A 594 7.14 27.15 7.24
CA THR A 594 6.69 26.22 6.17
C THR A 594 7.78 25.43 5.39
N GLY A 595 9.01 25.31 5.88
CA GLY A 595 10.01 24.38 5.35
C GLY A 595 9.97 23.06 6.13
N ALA A 596 9.12 22.11 5.71
CA ALA A 596 8.95 20.84 6.43
C ALA A 596 10.30 20.11 6.63
N PRO A 597 10.68 19.75 7.87
CA PRO A 597 11.91 19.03 8.12
C PRO A 597 11.82 17.56 7.71
N ALA A 598 12.99 16.94 7.52
CA ALA A 598 13.14 15.59 7.02
C ALA A 598 12.50 14.49 7.91
N ALA A 599 12.14 14.76 9.17
CA ALA A 599 11.33 13.83 9.98
C ALA A 599 9.89 13.67 9.49
N TYR A 600 9.34 14.64 8.75
CA TYR A 600 8.01 14.52 8.12
C TYR A 600 8.04 13.68 6.83
N SER A 601 9.21 13.48 6.20
CA SER A 601 9.32 12.64 4.99
C SER A 601 9.11 11.15 5.30
N ILE A 602 9.35 10.75 6.55
CA ILE A 602 8.97 9.44 7.09
C ILE A 602 7.46 9.51 7.40
N ALA A 603 6.66 9.00 6.45
CA ALA A 603 5.20 9.06 6.43
C ALA A 603 4.57 8.70 7.79
N SER A 604 3.43 9.32 8.14
CA SER A 604 2.72 9.09 9.42
C SER A 604 2.32 7.64 9.67
N ASN A 605 2.26 6.81 8.63
CA ASN A 605 1.71 5.47 8.67
C ASN A 605 2.59 4.53 7.84
N ILE A 606 3.36 3.69 8.52
CA ILE A 606 4.39 2.84 7.91
C ILE A 606 3.71 1.61 7.32
N THR A 607 3.77 1.44 6.00
CA THR A 607 3.17 0.29 5.29
C THR A 607 4.12 -0.90 5.19
N GLN A 608 5.43 -0.63 5.18
CA GLN A 608 6.49 -1.63 5.02
C GLN A 608 7.71 -1.27 5.87
N PRO A 609 8.52 -2.27 6.26
CA PRO A 609 9.71 -2.02 7.05
C PRO A 609 10.70 -1.12 6.32
N MET A 610 11.30 -0.18 7.05
CA MET A 610 12.30 0.73 6.50
C MET A 610 13.69 0.21 6.81
N THR A 611 14.64 0.41 5.89
CA THR A 611 16.03 0.09 6.16
C THR A 611 16.65 1.16 7.07
N THR A 612 17.55 0.73 7.95
CA THR A 612 18.30 1.64 8.82
C THR A 612 19.00 2.74 8.03
N ASP A 613 19.63 2.41 6.91
CA ASP A 613 20.34 3.38 6.06
C ASP A 613 19.38 4.44 5.47
N PHE A 614 18.17 4.02 5.08
CA PHE A 614 17.16 4.96 4.61
C PHE A 614 16.73 5.90 5.75
N ILE A 615 16.44 5.37 6.94
CA ILE A 615 16.05 6.17 8.10
C ILE A 615 17.16 7.16 8.47
N LEU A 616 18.40 6.71 8.63
CA LEU A 616 19.53 7.57 8.97
C LEU A 616 19.72 8.69 7.94
N LYS A 617 19.61 8.37 6.65
CA LYS A 617 19.67 9.37 5.57
C LYS A 617 18.55 10.40 5.68
N GLN A 618 17.32 9.99 5.99
CA GLN A 618 16.21 10.92 6.21
C GLN A 618 16.41 11.76 7.46
N LEU A 619 17.10 11.25 8.49
CA LEU A 619 17.36 11.99 9.73
C LEU A 619 18.61 12.88 9.65
N GLY A 620 19.25 13.03 8.49
CA GLY A 620 20.44 13.87 8.33
C GLY A 620 21.75 13.21 8.74
N SER A 621 21.78 11.86 8.78
CA SER A 621 22.93 11.04 9.16
C SER A 621 23.48 11.38 10.55
N PRO A 622 22.67 11.23 11.62
CA PRO A 622 23.11 11.54 12.96
C PRO A 622 24.30 10.68 13.38
N GLU A 623 25.12 11.21 14.28
CA GLU A 623 26.24 10.50 14.85
C GLU A 623 25.74 9.30 15.69
N VAL A 624 26.27 8.11 15.40
CA VAL A 624 25.93 6.86 16.09
C VAL A 624 27.12 6.40 16.91
N ASP A 625 26.94 6.32 18.22
CA ASP A 625 27.95 5.74 19.12
C ASP A 625 27.75 4.23 19.24
N THR A 626 28.82 3.46 19.01
CA THR A 626 28.84 1.99 19.06
C THR A 626 29.80 1.43 20.12
N THR A 627 30.39 2.28 20.97
CA THR A 627 31.36 1.86 22.00
C THR A 627 30.79 2.01 23.42
N ASN A 628 30.11 3.12 23.71
CA ASN A 628 29.40 3.38 24.98
C ASN A 628 27.98 3.92 24.71
N SER A 629 27.27 3.21 23.82
CA SER A 629 26.02 3.69 23.20
C SER A 629 24.96 4.16 24.19
N ALA A 630 24.77 3.45 25.31
CA ALA A 630 23.77 3.77 26.32
C ALA A 630 24.07 5.09 27.05
N GLU A 631 25.21 5.17 27.75
CA GLU A 631 25.59 6.33 28.55
C GLU A 631 25.67 7.61 27.69
N ASN A 632 26.30 7.51 26.52
CA ASN A 632 26.43 8.65 25.61
C ASN A 632 25.07 9.08 25.03
N SER A 633 24.16 8.15 24.78
CA SER A 633 22.80 8.47 24.34
C SER A 633 21.94 9.13 25.44
N TYR A 634 22.10 8.74 26.71
CA TYR A 634 21.40 9.39 27.82
C TYR A 634 21.95 10.78 28.13
N ASN A 635 23.27 10.95 28.03
CA ASN A 635 23.93 12.26 28.13
C ASN A 635 23.47 13.20 27.01
N ARG A 636 23.43 12.68 25.77
CA ARG A 636 22.87 13.38 24.62
C ARG A 636 21.42 13.77 24.85
N ARG A 637 20.62 12.87 25.40
CA ARG A 637 19.24 13.17 25.75
C ARG A 637 19.12 14.30 26.77
N LYS A 638 19.88 14.28 27.86
CA LYS A 638 19.90 15.40 28.82
C LYS A 638 20.23 16.72 28.13
N ALA A 639 21.27 16.74 27.28
CA ALA A 639 21.65 17.92 26.50
C ALA A 639 20.52 18.38 25.56
N GLN A 640 19.83 17.47 24.88
CA GLN A 640 18.64 17.81 24.09
C GLN A 640 17.53 18.43 24.95
N GLY A 641 17.26 17.87 26.13
CA GLY A 641 16.30 18.45 27.07
C GLY A 641 16.68 19.86 27.51
N TYR A 642 17.97 20.13 27.74
CA TYR A 642 18.45 21.48 28.04
C TYR A 642 18.25 22.44 26.87
N ALA A 643 18.55 22.01 25.64
CA ALA A 643 18.28 22.79 24.44
C ALA A 643 16.79 23.15 24.34
N ILE A 644 15.88 22.21 24.64
CA ILE A 644 14.42 22.44 24.60
C ILE A 644 14.00 23.46 25.68
N VAL A 645 14.48 23.29 26.91
CA VAL A 645 14.21 24.22 28.03
C VAL A 645 14.66 25.64 27.67
N LEU A 646 15.81 25.79 27.03
CA LEU A 646 16.36 27.08 26.63
C LEU A 646 15.60 27.68 25.43
N ASN A 647 15.34 26.89 24.38
CA ASN A 647 14.63 27.33 23.18
C ASN A 647 13.20 27.83 23.48
N HIS A 648 12.56 27.25 24.51
CA HIS A 648 11.22 27.65 24.98
C HIS A 648 11.25 28.67 26.13
N GLU A 649 12.43 29.24 26.43
CA GLU A 649 12.65 30.26 27.47
C GLU A 649 12.15 29.84 28.87
N MET A 650 12.06 28.53 29.13
CA MET A 650 11.61 27.96 30.41
C MET A 650 12.62 28.24 31.54
N ALA A 651 13.90 28.33 31.19
CA ALA A 651 14.95 28.94 32.01
C ALA A 651 15.43 30.22 31.31
N SER A 652 15.31 31.39 31.94
CA SER A 652 15.68 32.68 31.35
C SER A 652 16.19 33.68 32.41
N GLY A 653 17.03 34.64 31.99
CA GLY A 653 17.59 35.70 32.85
C GLY A 653 19.12 35.66 33.02
N GLU A 654 19.65 36.59 33.83
CA GLU A 654 21.08 36.60 34.19
C GLU A 654 21.46 35.31 34.92
N GLY A 655 22.46 34.59 34.43
CA GLY A 655 22.94 33.31 35.00
C GLY A 655 22.52 32.04 34.26
N VAL A 656 21.71 32.14 33.19
CA VAL A 656 21.40 31.00 32.29
C VAL A 656 22.26 31.03 31.03
N LYS A 657 22.57 32.21 30.49
CA LYS A 657 23.42 32.34 29.29
C LYS A 657 24.81 31.75 29.56
N PRO A 658 25.29 30.78 28.75
CA PRO A 658 26.60 30.19 28.96
C PRO A 658 27.72 31.22 28.79
N SER A 659 28.72 31.16 29.66
CA SER A 659 29.95 31.94 29.50
C SER A 659 30.74 31.47 28.27
N PRO A 660 31.67 32.27 27.74
CA PRO A 660 32.55 31.83 26.64
C PRO A 660 33.31 30.54 26.94
N GLU A 661 33.59 30.25 28.21
CA GLU A 661 34.28 29.03 28.65
C GLU A 661 33.40 27.77 28.52
N HIS A 662 32.08 27.94 28.57
CA HIS A 662 31.06 26.91 28.48
C HIS A 662 30.30 26.91 27.13
N ASN A 663 30.80 27.64 26.12
CA ASN A 663 30.23 27.68 24.76
C ASN A 663 31.33 27.69 23.68
N LYS A 664 32.44 26.98 23.90
CA LYS A 664 33.57 26.88 22.96
C LYS A 664 33.18 26.18 21.67
N THR A 665 32.23 25.25 21.73
CA THR A 665 31.70 24.52 20.58
C THR A 665 30.62 25.29 19.81
N GLY A 666 30.17 26.44 20.34
CA GLY A 666 29.15 27.28 19.72
C GLY A 666 27.76 26.63 19.68
N TRP A 667 27.45 25.75 20.63
CA TRP A 667 26.15 25.09 20.77
C TRP A 667 25.04 26.09 21.12
N TYR A 668 25.34 27.13 21.90
CA TYR A 668 24.40 28.19 22.24
C TYR A 668 24.52 29.37 21.30
N ARG A 669 23.38 29.81 20.74
CA ARG A 669 23.26 31.01 19.91
C ARG A 669 22.00 31.78 20.31
N GLU A 670 21.94 33.04 19.89
CA GLU A 670 20.74 33.87 20.04
C GLU A 670 20.18 34.23 18.66
N ASP A 671 18.86 34.24 18.53
CA ASP A 671 18.17 34.72 17.34
C ASP A 671 18.25 36.26 17.20
N ALA A 672 17.66 36.81 16.15
CA ALA A 672 17.65 38.26 15.92
C ALA A 672 16.96 39.08 17.04
N ASN A 673 16.17 38.43 17.90
CA ASN A 673 15.48 39.02 19.04
C ASN A 673 16.20 38.77 20.37
N GLY A 674 17.38 38.15 20.35
CA GLY A 674 18.15 37.82 21.55
C GLY A 674 17.66 36.57 22.28
N ARG A 675 16.80 35.74 21.67
CA ARG A 675 16.27 34.51 22.27
C ARG A 675 17.20 33.32 22.02
N PRO A 676 17.34 32.37 22.97
CA PRO A 676 18.12 31.17 22.74
C PRO A 676 17.68 30.39 21.50
N SER A 677 18.64 29.98 20.70
CA SER A 677 18.44 29.16 19.51
C SER A 677 19.52 28.09 19.46
N ILE A 678 19.18 26.89 19.94
CA ILE A 678 20.03 25.71 20.01
C ILE A 678 19.49 24.64 19.08
N ASP A 679 20.37 24.01 18.31
CA ASP A 679 20.02 22.86 17.51
C ASP A 679 19.93 21.60 18.39
N ALA A 680 18.71 21.20 18.74
CA ALA A 680 18.46 19.99 19.53
C ALA A 680 18.53 18.68 18.72
N ASN A 681 18.65 18.74 17.39
CA ASN A 681 18.57 17.55 16.52
C ASN A 681 19.95 16.93 16.20
N SER A 682 21.00 17.75 16.09
CA SER A 682 22.33 17.33 15.62
C SER A 682 23.47 17.82 16.53
N LEU A 683 23.36 17.57 17.83
CA LEU A 683 24.44 17.88 18.78
C LEU A 683 25.68 17.02 18.49
N SER A 684 26.90 17.55 18.50
CA SER A 684 28.11 16.72 18.50
C SER A 684 28.38 16.14 19.90
N ASN A 685 29.20 15.10 19.99
CA ASN A 685 29.62 14.57 21.30
C ASN A 685 30.32 15.64 22.18
N GLU A 686 31.11 16.54 21.58
CA GLU A 686 31.73 17.66 22.29
C GLU A 686 30.70 18.68 22.78
N GLN A 687 29.69 18.98 21.97
CA GLN A 687 28.59 19.87 22.37
C GLN A 687 27.81 19.28 23.54
N VAL A 688 27.51 17.97 23.50
CA VAL A 688 26.84 17.26 24.61
C VAL A 688 27.66 17.38 25.90
N ALA A 689 28.97 17.10 25.84
CA ALA A 689 29.84 17.20 27.01
C ALA A 689 29.90 18.63 27.57
N GLU A 690 30.02 19.64 26.70
CA GLU A 690 30.05 21.05 27.10
C GLU A 690 28.72 21.50 27.71
N MET A 691 27.58 21.04 27.19
CA MET A 691 26.26 21.35 27.75
C MET A 691 26.04 20.72 29.15
N LEU A 692 26.57 19.52 29.38
CA LEU A 692 26.52 18.89 30.71
C LEU A 692 27.40 19.66 31.72
N ASP A 693 28.61 20.06 31.31
CA ASP A 693 29.50 20.89 32.12
C ASP A 693 28.89 22.25 32.44
N TRP A 694 28.33 22.93 31.43
CA TRP A 694 27.57 24.17 31.59
C TRP A 694 26.45 24.03 32.63
N LYS A 695 25.62 22.99 32.54
CA LYS A 695 24.53 22.80 33.49
C LYS A 695 25.04 22.60 34.92
N ASN A 696 26.15 21.89 35.11
CA ASN A 696 26.68 21.55 36.43
C ASN A 696 27.49 22.67 37.08
N ASN A 697 28.24 23.44 36.27
CA ASN A 697 29.23 24.40 36.76
C ASN A 697 28.95 25.85 36.30
N GLY A 698 28.10 26.05 35.29
CA GLY A 698 27.84 27.34 34.64
C GLY A 698 26.48 27.97 34.92
N VAL A 699 25.52 27.23 35.50
CA VAL A 699 24.17 27.74 35.82
C VAL A 699 24.03 28.01 37.30
N ALA A 700 23.55 29.21 37.65
CA ALA A 700 23.27 29.62 39.02
C ALA A 700 21.80 30.04 39.21
N GLY A 701 21.28 29.82 40.42
CA GLY A 701 19.93 30.23 40.83
C GLY A 701 18.88 29.12 40.72
N ASP A 702 18.08 28.96 41.77
CA ASP A 702 17.11 27.86 41.90
C ASP A 702 16.03 27.88 40.82
N SER A 703 15.57 29.08 40.39
CA SER A 703 14.56 29.22 39.34
C SER A 703 15.05 28.71 37.98
N ASN A 704 16.35 28.85 37.71
CA ASN A 704 17.00 28.47 36.47
C ASN A 704 17.38 26.98 36.46
N LEU A 705 17.87 26.49 37.60
CA LEU A 705 18.21 25.09 37.79
C LEU A 705 16.97 24.20 37.81
N ARG A 706 15.82 24.68 38.27
CA ARG A 706 14.60 23.87 38.40
C ARG A 706 14.17 23.15 37.10
N PRO A 707 13.91 23.83 35.96
CA PRO A 707 13.51 23.14 34.72
C PRO A 707 14.62 22.24 34.14
N LEU A 708 15.90 22.58 34.33
CA LEU A 708 17.04 21.75 33.90
C LEU A 708 17.18 20.48 34.76
N ASN A 709 17.01 20.59 36.08
CA ASN A 709 16.99 19.44 36.99
C ASN A 709 15.77 18.54 36.73
N LYS A 710 14.62 19.09 36.30
CA LYS A 710 13.48 18.30 35.84
C LYS A 710 13.80 17.46 34.62
N VAL A 711 14.62 17.95 33.68
CA VAL A 711 15.10 17.14 32.55
C VAL A 711 15.93 15.97 33.07
N GLU A 712 16.90 16.22 33.96
CA GLU A 712 17.74 15.14 34.51
C GLU A 712 16.93 14.09 35.25
N SER A 713 16.02 14.52 36.13
CA SER A 713 15.14 13.61 36.85
C SER A 713 14.24 12.84 35.89
N SER A 714 13.71 13.49 34.84
CA SER A 714 12.88 12.80 33.84
C SER A 714 13.63 11.70 33.10
N VAL A 715 14.92 11.93 32.77
CA VAL A 715 15.76 10.90 32.12
C VAL A 715 16.02 9.74 33.07
N ALA A 716 16.37 10.03 34.34
CA ALA A 716 16.63 9.00 35.34
C ALA A 716 15.36 8.22 35.74
N ASP A 717 14.27 8.91 36.06
CA ASP A 717 12.99 8.32 36.42
C ASP A 717 12.44 7.47 35.25
N GLY A 718 12.61 7.93 34.01
CA GLY A 718 12.21 7.15 32.83
C GLY A 718 13.01 5.85 32.67
N GLN A 719 14.31 5.86 32.95
CA GLN A 719 15.11 4.62 32.99
C GLN A 719 14.57 3.66 34.05
N VAL A 720 14.28 4.15 35.26
CA VAL A 720 13.71 3.36 36.36
C VAL A 720 12.34 2.80 35.99
N ASP A 721 11.47 3.59 35.35
CA ASP A 721 10.17 3.14 34.89
C ASP A 721 10.30 1.97 33.91
N ALA A 722 11.19 2.10 32.92
CA ALA A 722 11.48 1.05 31.96
C ALA A 722 12.04 -0.21 32.64
N GLU A 723 13.01 -0.06 33.55
CA GLU A 723 13.57 -1.16 34.34
C GLU A 723 12.48 -1.88 35.13
N HIS A 724 11.55 -1.15 35.76
CA HIS A 724 10.43 -1.74 36.48
C HIS A 724 9.51 -2.52 35.56
N GLN A 725 9.23 -2.03 34.34
CA GLN A 725 8.41 -2.78 33.39
C GLN A 725 9.13 -4.03 32.88
N VAL A 726 10.44 -3.95 32.62
CA VAL A 726 11.28 -5.05 32.14
C VAL A 726 11.55 -6.12 33.22
N ALA A 727 11.92 -5.71 34.44
CA ALA A 727 12.33 -6.58 35.54
C ALA A 727 11.17 -7.02 36.46
N GLY A 728 10.12 -6.19 36.63
CA GLY A 728 9.01 -6.41 37.55
C GLY A 728 7.99 -7.49 37.15
N GLY A 729 8.33 -8.38 36.21
CA GLY A 729 7.50 -9.52 35.83
C GLY A 729 6.31 -9.23 34.91
N LYS A 730 6.02 -7.97 34.56
CA LYS A 730 5.04 -7.61 33.51
C LYS A 730 5.61 -7.78 32.10
N ALA A 731 6.91 -7.59 31.93
CA ALA A 731 7.70 -8.07 30.80
C ALA A 731 8.51 -9.33 31.17
N ALA A 732 7.92 -10.28 31.90
CA ALA A 732 8.41 -11.65 31.79
C ALA A 732 8.14 -12.08 30.33
N ALA A 733 9.07 -11.72 29.43
CA ALA A 733 9.11 -12.18 28.06
C ALA A 733 8.77 -13.66 28.10
N ALA A 734 7.72 -14.05 27.38
CA ALA A 734 7.32 -15.44 27.22
C ALA A 734 8.55 -16.36 27.14
N PRO A 735 8.53 -17.49 27.84
CA PRO A 735 9.62 -17.98 28.68
C PRO A 735 10.97 -17.99 27.95
N ARG A 736 12.00 -17.46 28.64
CA ARG A 736 13.40 -17.42 28.21
C ARG A 736 14.01 -18.80 27.88
N THR A 737 13.26 -19.87 28.11
CA THR A 737 13.58 -21.27 27.81
C THR A 737 12.27 -22.03 27.58
N ASN A 738 12.18 -22.80 26.48
CA ASN A 738 11.41 -24.05 26.51
C ASN A 738 12.17 -25.07 27.35
#